data_AF-A0A9N8DVM1-F1
#
_entry.id   AF-A0A9N8DVM1-F1
#
_cell.length_a   1.000
_cell.length_b   1.000
_cell.length_c   1.000
_cell.angle_alpha   90.00
_cell.angle_beta   90.00
_cell.angle_gamma   90.00
#
_symmetry.space_group_name_H-M   'P 1'
#
loop_
_entity.id
_entity.type
_entity.pdbx_description
1 polymer ?
#
loop_
_entity_poly.entity_id
_entity_poly.type
_entity_poly.pdbx_seq_one_letter_code
_entity_poly.pdbx_strand_id
1 'polypeptide(L)'
;MPKSRYNVGSTKKKGATAARRNGSTTSVGLCSVRRFLLNLGLVMMGFCFVYFRSQTDRLLGSIKITLKDTMATTTTIGTTTASTEAYASKYEQQHESTVCISQEEIDKSSLLTANVPLEKEDPGTFARSDPHDNSAKGDTAPTLRKDYNSGNDIACRVLVANHPDYHYELLESVVLKYPLPWDDMPCDFTKSNVVVFDIAMTLHAEKAKELPTYKAYYYSYLQGVPRRRMVAESKRNTTNTKYENVMAIIGDVGSPWEMEKYEGIYAAQIAVSCGTIDPKGFVNRSPFHFCVQHVSCDISETFCDDNTRKRSCWLNPMHNQTCYFMADIFPMFPDSERCQQPQNNKNNDKIRLCTIGTAKSHARLASVFGADANYYRQHVELHLHHRFGMIQEYVINKVDDFVFIANQSSFIGFQQSVSKCDILIPLLFPEAGGLGYFRYNPKSMKLSGSLSQLIGYHLPSVMHKDIYDSYKDVLTAPATTHESTEESLDKALKQMIQTVAQNRKRACNHSPNIIHGKKCLPTPPLRPELQSQLVASAKQTSSQSDTKTTPPLPPPPQDNNDKPAVSLSIPPKEDTANIQKPPIRSWMSRDALIRPQEERQYVWEKEKREQQKGNDKNAQLRQEFREKVLESANSPANQALQLKAGKLLREAMTKFTAPGYEPVMDEKKDPVFDEIIVAVDLEAHLMEPGDGNGQSKKALVGETLFGKLDGDCVIYGAGIAYETSFEVTMAQKNTGCAVHSFDCTMNDVDALTRFIDYQKDIVNLAFHPWCVGEEDAVDQDVLKKSNVYDMSKFSSNMVRLEEIMERLHHEEVDLLKFDIEGFEWKLFDSILQSTEHLPRQMAFELHTRHANPGYVPPHLVKEKGREAVVALFDRLYQLGYRTVSKELNFGDFRCAEFVVYRFYDGDENL
;
A
#
# COMPACT_ATOMS: atom_id res chain seq x y z
N MET A 1 -5.53 -53.37 9.98
CA MET A 1 -4.90 -54.03 8.81
C MET A 1 -5.58 -53.54 7.55
N PRO A 2 -4.97 -53.65 6.34
CA PRO A 2 -3.61 -53.31 5.91
C PRO A 2 -3.62 -51.99 5.07
N LYS A 3 -2.59 -51.17 4.83
CA LYS A 3 -1.11 -51.27 4.74
C LYS A 3 -0.53 -52.02 3.52
N SER A 4 -0.31 -51.28 2.43
CA SER A 4 0.84 -51.40 1.50
C SER A 4 1.50 -49.99 1.45
N ARG A 5 2.81 -49.74 1.56
CA ARG A 5 4.05 -50.39 1.09
C ARG A 5 4.14 -50.54 -0.42
N TYR A 6 4.87 -49.61 -1.05
CA TYR A 6 5.76 -49.91 -2.17
C TYR A 6 7.15 -49.33 -1.91
N ASN A 7 8.17 -49.99 -2.44
CA ASN A 7 9.57 -49.84 -2.03
C ASN A 7 10.39 -48.96 -2.96
N VAL A 8 11.51 -48.47 -2.42
CA VAL A 8 12.59 -47.79 -3.14
C VAL A 8 13.23 -48.72 -4.19
N GLY A 9 13.58 -48.18 -5.36
CA GLY A 9 14.31 -48.89 -6.41
C GLY A 9 15.11 -47.95 -7.31
N SER A 10 16.33 -47.61 -6.90
CA SER A 10 17.23 -46.74 -7.67
C SER A 10 17.98 -47.48 -8.77
N THR A 11 18.14 -46.89 -9.96
CA THR A 11 19.43 -46.95 -10.69
C THR A 11 19.60 -45.80 -11.70
N LYS A 12 20.81 -45.23 -11.75
CA LYS A 12 21.26 -44.27 -12.77
C LYS A 12 21.69 -45.01 -14.05
N LYS A 13 21.44 -44.44 -15.24
CA LYS A 13 22.50 -44.16 -16.24
C LYS A 13 22.02 -43.26 -17.39
N LYS A 14 22.99 -42.64 -18.07
CA LYS A 14 22.84 -41.58 -19.10
C LYS A 14 22.95 -42.14 -20.53
N GLY A 15 22.37 -41.41 -21.50
CA GLY A 15 22.73 -41.42 -22.93
C GLY A 15 22.14 -42.56 -23.77
N ALA A 16 22.04 -42.44 -25.10
CA ALA A 16 22.15 -41.26 -25.97
C ALA A 16 21.49 -41.54 -27.35
N THR A 17 21.02 -40.49 -28.01
CA THR A 17 20.80 -40.29 -29.47
C THR A 17 20.63 -41.49 -30.44
N ALA A 18 19.44 -41.54 -31.05
CA ALA A 18 19.14 -41.59 -32.50
C ALA A 18 19.71 -42.71 -33.43
N ALA A 19 18.81 -43.44 -34.12
CA ALA A 19 18.78 -43.55 -35.60
C ALA A 19 17.55 -44.30 -36.20
N ARG A 20 16.84 -43.61 -37.11
CA ARG A 20 16.23 -44.07 -38.39
C ARG A 20 15.61 -45.48 -38.61
N ARG A 21 14.38 -45.41 -39.16
CA ARG A 21 13.84 -46.01 -40.42
C ARG A 21 13.02 -47.33 -40.42
N ASN A 22 11.80 -47.16 -40.96
CA ASN A 22 11.10 -47.94 -42.02
C ASN A 22 10.40 -49.28 -41.71
N GLY A 23 9.26 -49.48 -42.41
CA GLY A 23 8.63 -50.78 -42.71
C GLY A 23 7.45 -51.14 -41.78
N SER A 24 6.22 -50.71 -42.02
CA SER A 24 5.24 -51.21 -43.03
C SER A 24 4.59 -52.56 -42.72
N THR A 25 3.26 -52.53 -42.52
CA THR A 25 2.27 -53.55 -42.90
C THR A 25 2.46 -55.00 -42.42
N THR A 26 1.53 -55.47 -41.59
CA THR A 26 0.61 -56.55 -41.97
C THR A 26 -0.61 -56.60 -41.05
N SER A 27 -1.79 -56.67 -41.65
CA SER A 27 -3.05 -56.95 -40.95
C SER A 27 -3.42 -58.43 -41.09
N VAL A 28 -3.67 -59.11 -39.98
CA VAL A 28 -4.55 -60.29 -39.95
C VAL A 28 -5.33 -60.21 -38.64
N GLY A 29 -6.66 -60.21 -38.71
CA GLY A 29 -7.52 -60.35 -37.52
C GLY A 29 -8.21 -61.71 -37.51
N LEU A 30 -8.91 -62.03 -36.42
CA LEU A 30 -10.19 -62.76 -36.40
C LEU A 30 -10.70 -62.99 -34.96
N CYS A 31 -11.98 -62.69 -34.74
CA CYS A 31 -12.92 -63.31 -33.76
C CYS A 31 -12.58 -63.28 -32.23
N SER A 32 -13.55 -63.22 -31.30
CA SER A 32 -15.01 -63.23 -31.43
C SER A 32 -15.75 -62.73 -30.17
N VAL A 33 -16.89 -62.05 -30.39
CA VAL A 33 -18.17 -62.16 -29.63
C VAL A 33 -18.20 -61.78 -28.12
N ARG A 34 -18.88 -60.66 -27.82
CA ARG A 34 -20.19 -60.65 -27.12
C ARG A 34 -21.03 -59.42 -27.48
N ARG A 35 -22.31 -59.40 -27.08
CA ARG A 35 -23.45 -58.80 -27.82
C ARG A 35 -24.45 -58.10 -26.86
N PHE A 36 -25.45 -57.39 -27.41
CA PHE A 36 -26.61 -56.69 -26.75
C PHE A 36 -26.28 -55.28 -26.20
N LEU A 37 -27.06 -54.20 -26.41
CA LEU A 37 -28.46 -53.99 -26.92
C LEU A 37 -28.56 -52.83 -27.97
N LEU A 38 -29.70 -52.71 -28.67
CA LEU A 38 -30.03 -51.63 -29.63
C LEU A 38 -31.57 -51.45 -29.79
N ASN A 39 -32.00 -50.33 -30.39
CA ASN A 39 -33.35 -49.96 -30.89
C ASN A 39 -34.39 -49.45 -29.86
N LEU A 40 -35.40 -48.62 -30.20
CA LEU A 40 -35.93 -48.06 -31.48
C LEU A 40 -36.16 -46.52 -31.27
N GLY A 41 -36.58 -45.63 -32.20
CA GLY A 41 -37.08 -45.71 -33.59
C GLY A 41 -37.28 -44.30 -34.21
N LEU A 42 -37.90 -44.20 -35.40
CA LEU A 42 -38.13 -42.94 -36.14
C LEU A 42 -39.32 -43.08 -37.15
N VAL A 43 -39.96 -41.95 -37.52
CA VAL A 43 -40.90 -41.68 -38.66
C VAL A 43 -42.35 -42.22 -38.61
N MET A 44 -43.38 -41.34 -38.54
CA MET A 44 -44.30 -41.00 -39.68
C MET A 44 -45.57 -40.17 -39.30
N MET A 45 -46.05 -39.38 -40.28
CA MET A 45 -47.30 -38.58 -40.36
C MET A 45 -47.42 -37.32 -39.46
N GLY A 46 -48.04 -36.20 -39.85
CA GLY A 46 -48.55 -35.78 -41.18
C GLY A 46 -50.01 -35.25 -41.17
N PHE A 47 -50.19 -33.99 -41.61
CA PHE A 47 -51.45 -33.26 -41.94
C PHE A 47 -52.23 -32.45 -40.85
N CYS A 48 -52.88 -31.37 -41.34
CA CYS A 48 -53.59 -30.25 -40.67
C CYS A 48 -52.66 -29.17 -40.05
N PHE A 49 -52.28 -28.04 -40.67
CA PHE A 49 -52.86 -27.16 -41.71
C PHE A 49 -54.00 -26.23 -41.22
N VAL A 50 -53.81 -24.91 -41.47
CA VAL A 50 -54.76 -23.76 -41.38
C VAL A 50 -55.26 -23.30 -39.99
N TYR A 51 -54.59 -22.29 -39.39
CA TYR A 51 -55.22 -20.99 -39.05
C TYR A 51 -54.18 -19.92 -38.67
N PHE A 52 -54.46 -18.65 -39.02
CA PHE A 52 -53.70 -17.42 -38.70
C PHE A 52 -52.17 -17.38 -38.92
N ARG A 53 -51.78 -17.12 -40.17
CA ARG A 53 -50.73 -16.13 -40.48
C ARG A 53 -51.25 -15.18 -41.55
N SER A 54 -51.75 -14.02 -41.12
CA SER A 54 -52.29 -12.95 -41.96
C SER A 54 -52.19 -11.63 -41.18
N GLN A 55 -52.05 -10.51 -41.90
CA GLN A 55 -51.76 -9.15 -41.39
C GLN A 55 -50.35 -8.93 -40.83
N THR A 56 -49.39 -8.60 -41.70
CA THR A 56 -48.81 -7.24 -41.76
C THR A 56 -47.78 -7.12 -42.90
N ASP A 57 -48.27 -7.20 -44.14
CA ASP A 57 -47.55 -6.74 -45.34
C ASP A 57 -48.37 -5.64 -46.02
N ARG A 58 -48.13 -4.39 -45.63
CA ARG A 58 -48.46 -3.19 -46.42
C ARG A 58 -47.45 -2.08 -46.11
N LEU A 59 -46.99 -1.41 -47.18
CA LEU A 59 -46.08 -0.24 -47.21
C LEU A 59 -44.57 -0.54 -47.14
N LEU A 60 -44.08 -1.33 -48.09
CA LEU A 60 -42.84 -0.98 -48.77
C LEU A 60 -43.11 0.17 -49.75
N GLY A 61 -42.35 1.26 -49.63
CA GLY A 61 -42.47 2.48 -50.43
C GLY A 61 -41.09 3.09 -50.70
N SER A 62 -40.37 2.47 -51.63
CA SER A 62 -39.08 2.83 -52.20
C SER A 62 -38.72 4.33 -52.23
N ILE A 63 -37.45 4.64 -51.89
CA ILE A 63 -36.59 5.57 -52.66
C ILE A 63 -35.13 5.10 -52.52
N LYS A 64 -34.47 4.89 -53.66
CA LYS A 64 -33.00 4.87 -53.79
C LYS A 64 -32.59 6.23 -54.32
N ILE A 65 -31.60 6.89 -53.72
CA ILE A 65 -30.78 7.88 -54.42
C ILE A 65 -29.32 7.54 -54.17
N THR A 66 -28.60 7.33 -55.26
CA THR A 66 -27.14 7.33 -55.34
C THR A 66 -26.74 8.68 -55.92
N LEU A 67 -25.70 9.34 -55.40
CA LEU A 67 -24.81 10.16 -56.22
C LEU A 67 -23.49 10.48 -55.49
N LYS A 68 -22.44 10.65 -56.29
CA LYS A 68 -21.08 11.05 -55.91
C LYS A 68 -20.87 12.54 -56.24
N ASP A 69 -19.74 13.07 -55.76
CA ASP A 69 -19.02 14.27 -56.23
C ASP A 69 -19.78 15.60 -56.05
N THR A 70 -19.21 16.62 -55.40
CA THR A 70 -18.23 17.55 -56.03
C THR A 70 -17.61 18.49 -54.97
N MET A 71 -16.48 19.11 -55.32
CA MET A 71 -15.62 19.95 -54.49
C MET A 71 -16.20 21.33 -54.07
N ALA A 72 -15.67 21.82 -52.95
CA ALA A 72 -15.22 23.19 -52.65
C ALA A 72 -16.07 24.41 -53.10
N THR A 73 -16.57 25.15 -52.11
CA THR A 73 -16.64 26.62 -52.16
C THR A 73 -16.45 27.25 -50.78
N THR A 74 -15.52 28.20 -50.69
CA THR A 74 -15.30 29.08 -49.55
C THR A 74 -16.38 30.17 -49.52
N THR A 75 -17.14 30.34 -48.43
CA THR A 75 -17.82 31.62 -48.12
C THR A 75 -17.97 31.86 -46.62
N THR A 76 -17.61 33.06 -46.20
CA THR A 76 -17.71 33.61 -44.85
C THR A 76 -19.15 33.90 -44.41
N ILE A 77 -19.56 33.40 -43.23
CA ILE A 77 -20.67 33.88 -42.39
C ILE A 77 -20.20 33.65 -40.94
N GLY A 78 -20.34 34.53 -39.96
CA GLY A 78 -21.22 35.70 -39.83
C GLY A 78 -22.05 35.51 -38.55
N THR A 79 -21.77 36.29 -37.52
CA THR A 79 -22.37 36.13 -36.18
C THR A 79 -23.87 36.43 -36.18
N THR A 80 -24.70 35.44 -35.81
CA THR A 80 -26.08 35.68 -35.32
C THR A 80 -26.43 34.72 -34.19
N THR A 81 -26.56 35.28 -32.98
CA THR A 81 -27.16 34.67 -31.81
C THR A 81 -28.69 34.55 -31.97
N ALA A 82 -29.28 33.36 -31.76
CA ALA A 82 -30.65 33.20 -31.23
C ALA A 82 -31.02 31.73 -30.95
N SER A 83 -31.92 31.57 -29.96
CA SER A 83 -32.81 30.42 -29.67
C SER A 83 -32.21 29.06 -29.29
N THR A 84 -32.19 28.78 -27.97
CA THR A 84 -32.58 27.48 -27.37
C THR A 84 -33.09 27.70 -25.93
N GLU A 85 -34.29 28.26 -25.79
CA GLU A 85 -35.05 28.18 -24.53
C GLU A 85 -36.29 27.29 -24.76
N ALA A 86 -36.24 26.03 -24.30
CA ALA A 86 -37.42 25.22 -24.00
C ALA A 86 -37.03 23.83 -23.44
N TYR A 87 -36.58 23.69 -22.18
CA TYR A 87 -36.81 22.46 -21.36
C TYR A 87 -36.46 22.59 -19.86
N ALA A 88 -36.97 23.62 -19.16
CA ALA A 88 -36.89 23.67 -17.69
C ALA A 88 -38.08 24.44 -17.08
N SER A 89 -39.18 23.76 -16.78
CA SER A 89 -40.32 24.38 -16.08
C SER A 89 -41.12 23.37 -15.25
N LYS A 90 -40.62 23.08 -14.05
CA LYS A 90 -41.42 22.70 -12.87
C LYS A 90 -40.50 22.67 -11.64
N TYR A 91 -41.06 23.09 -10.50
CA TYR A 91 -40.41 23.30 -9.20
C TYR A 91 -39.57 24.58 -9.04
N GLU A 92 -40.27 25.69 -8.82
CA GLU A 92 -39.81 26.70 -7.85
C GLU A 92 -41.02 27.52 -7.34
N GLN A 93 -41.32 27.40 -6.04
CA GLN A 93 -42.18 28.35 -5.32
C GLN A 93 -41.95 28.21 -3.81
N GLN A 94 -41.88 29.36 -3.13
CA GLN A 94 -41.77 29.56 -1.68
C GLN A 94 -40.41 29.19 -1.05
N HIS A 95 -39.55 30.19 -0.84
CA HIS A 95 -39.57 30.98 0.41
C HIS A 95 -38.69 32.24 0.33
N GLU A 96 -39.25 33.42 0.65
CA GLU A 96 -38.48 34.64 0.92
C GLU A 96 -38.07 34.68 2.42
N SER A 97 -36.85 35.11 2.74
CA SER A 97 -36.50 35.67 4.06
C SER A 97 -35.19 36.49 4.05
N THR A 98 -35.36 37.81 4.02
CA THR A 98 -34.65 38.82 4.83
C THR A 98 -33.14 38.72 5.08
N VAL A 99 -32.42 39.69 4.51
CA VAL A 99 -31.02 40.06 4.78
C VAL A 99 -30.81 40.62 6.19
N CYS A 100 -29.69 40.27 6.83
CA CYS A 100 -29.01 41.10 7.85
C CYS A 100 -27.51 41.15 7.55
N ILE A 101 -26.92 42.35 7.55
CA ILE A 101 -25.49 42.61 7.36
C ILE A 101 -24.86 42.92 8.73
N SER A 102 -23.67 42.40 8.99
CA SER A 102 -22.76 42.93 10.01
C SER A 102 -21.32 43.01 9.48
N GLN A 103 -20.71 44.19 9.63
CA GLN A 103 -19.34 44.51 9.25
C GLN A 103 -18.35 44.13 10.37
N GLU A 104 -17.04 44.35 10.15
CA GLU A 104 -15.89 44.23 11.08
C GLU A 104 -15.28 42.79 11.16
N GLU A 105 -13.96 42.60 11.22
CA GLU A 105 -12.83 43.57 11.18
C GLU A 105 -11.56 42.95 10.55
N ILE A 106 -10.57 43.79 10.24
CA ILE A 106 -9.26 43.41 9.68
C ILE A 106 -8.27 43.24 10.84
N ASP A 107 -7.39 42.23 10.78
CA ASP A 107 -6.06 42.45 11.38
C ASP A 107 -4.91 41.74 10.64
N LYS A 108 -3.74 42.38 10.67
CA LYS A 108 -2.51 41.95 10.01
C LYS A 108 -1.50 41.45 11.04
N SER A 109 -0.73 40.42 10.72
CA SER A 109 0.57 40.23 11.37
C SER A 109 1.66 39.84 10.37
N SER A 110 2.83 40.45 10.53
CA SER A 110 3.97 40.36 9.64
C SER A 110 5.22 40.04 10.46
N LEU A 111 5.94 38.95 10.12
CA LEU A 111 7.21 38.61 10.77
C LEU A 111 8.29 38.21 9.76
N LEU A 112 9.09 39.21 9.41
CA LEU A 112 10.56 39.21 9.33
C LEU A 112 11.25 37.94 8.78
N THR A 113 11.70 38.07 7.53
CA THR A 113 12.83 37.32 6.98
C THR A 113 14.17 37.85 7.54
N ALA A 114 15.13 36.95 7.76
CA ALA A 114 16.52 37.30 8.05
C ALA A 114 17.45 36.55 7.08
N ASN A 115 17.97 37.28 6.08
CA ASN A 115 18.91 36.73 5.11
C ASN A 115 20.35 36.80 5.65
N VAL A 116 21.11 35.71 5.48
CA VAL A 116 22.56 35.67 5.62
C VAL A 116 23.14 35.26 4.25
N PRO A 117 24.05 36.03 3.64
CA PRO A 117 24.59 35.69 2.33
C PRO A 117 25.68 34.63 2.43
N LEU A 118 25.65 33.64 1.54
CA LEU A 118 26.77 32.74 1.28
C LEU A 118 27.59 33.26 0.09
N GLU A 119 28.92 33.22 0.24
CA GLU A 119 29.86 33.62 -0.80
C GLU A 119 29.94 32.59 -1.93
N LYS A 120 30.33 33.04 -3.13
CA LYS A 120 30.50 32.21 -4.32
C LYS A 120 31.94 31.70 -4.42
N GLU A 121 32.11 30.42 -4.72
CA GLU A 121 33.37 29.89 -5.26
C GLU A 121 33.20 29.47 -6.73
N ASP A 122 34.26 29.65 -7.52
CA ASP A 122 34.29 29.41 -8.97
C ASP A 122 34.41 27.91 -9.33
N PRO A 123 33.72 27.42 -10.38
CA PRO A 123 33.91 26.06 -10.88
C PRO A 123 35.14 25.94 -11.79
N GLY A 124 36.19 25.29 -11.31
CA GLY A 124 37.38 24.93 -12.08
C GLY A 124 37.09 23.90 -13.19
N THR A 125 37.73 24.09 -14.35
CA THR A 125 37.57 23.26 -15.56
C THR A 125 38.24 21.88 -15.46
N PHE A 126 37.53 20.84 -15.91
CA PHE A 126 38.12 19.51 -16.16
C PHE A 126 38.13 19.17 -17.65
N ALA A 127 39.33 18.89 -18.18
CA ALA A 127 39.53 18.49 -19.57
C ALA A 127 39.54 16.95 -19.70
N ARG A 128 39.06 16.45 -20.86
CA ARG A 128 39.15 15.04 -21.25
C ARG A 128 40.57 14.69 -21.72
N SER A 129 41.06 13.52 -21.33
CA SER A 129 42.01 12.74 -22.13
C SER A 129 41.94 11.24 -21.83
N ASP A 130 41.56 10.49 -22.85
CA ASP A 130 41.80 9.05 -23.11
C ASP A 130 42.62 9.00 -24.43
N PRO A 131 43.27 7.89 -24.88
CA PRO A 131 43.14 6.50 -24.40
C PRO A 131 44.47 5.66 -24.34
N HIS A 132 44.32 4.38 -23.98
CA HIS A 132 45.18 3.20 -24.28
C HIS A 132 46.59 3.06 -23.64
N ASP A 133 46.78 1.97 -22.87
CA ASP A 133 47.64 0.84 -23.31
C ASP A 133 47.23 -0.49 -22.59
N ASN A 134 47.75 -1.63 -23.08
CA ASN A 134 47.39 -3.00 -22.69
C ASN A 134 48.44 -3.68 -21.78
N SER A 135 47.96 -4.74 -21.12
CA SER A 135 48.72 -5.92 -20.66
C SER A 135 49.57 -5.85 -19.38
N ALA A 136 49.11 -6.57 -18.35
CA ALA A 136 49.91 -7.59 -17.65
C ALA A 136 48.98 -8.53 -16.85
N LYS A 137 49.27 -9.83 -16.83
CA LYS A 137 48.65 -10.78 -15.89
C LYS A 137 49.41 -10.74 -14.56
N GLY A 138 48.69 -10.70 -13.44
CA GLY A 138 49.26 -10.87 -12.11
C GLY A 138 48.19 -11.22 -11.09
N ASP A 139 48.20 -12.45 -10.59
CA ASP A 139 47.34 -12.87 -9.48
C ASP A 139 47.83 -12.23 -8.16
N THR A 140 47.29 -11.08 -7.81
CA THR A 140 47.36 -10.52 -6.46
C THR A 140 45.97 -10.07 -6.04
N ALA A 141 45.42 -10.71 -4.99
CA ALA A 141 44.24 -10.20 -4.32
C ALA A 141 44.48 -8.75 -3.87
N PRO A 142 43.54 -7.82 -4.07
CA PRO A 142 43.80 -6.40 -3.87
C PRO A 142 44.05 -6.10 -2.40
N THR A 143 45.28 -5.66 -2.08
CA THR A 143 45.63 -5.10 -0.76
C THR A 143 45.06 -3.70 -0.60
N LEU A 144 43.73 -3.60 -0.59
CA LEU A 144 42.93 -2.38 -0.46
C LEU A 144 42.95 -1.77 0.96
N ARG A 145 44.04 -1.98 1.71
CA ARG A 145 44.15 -1.73 3.16
C ARG A 145 45.23 -0.73 3.58
N LYS A 146 45.91 -0.06 2.63
CA LYS A 146 47.02 0.86 2.96
C LYS A 146 46.72 2.34 2.88
N ASP A 147 45.75 2.77 2.08
CA ASP A 147 45.51 4.22 1.85
C ASP A 147 44.45 4.84 2.77
N TYR A 148 43.82 4.04 3.65
CA TYR A 148 42.93 4.54 4.71
C TYR A 148 43.68 5.06 5.97
N ASN A 149 45.01 5.14 5.94
CA ASN A 149 45.85 5.60 7.05
C ASN A 149 46.05 7.13 7.11
N SER A 150 45.23 7.92 6.41
CA SER A 150 45.34 9.38 6.36
C SER A 150 44.78 10.09 7.60
N GLY A 151 45.29 9.75 8.79
CA GLY A 151 45.28 10.56 10.03
C GLY A 151 43.95 10.97 10.66
N ASN A 152 42.80 10.77 10.01
CA ASN A 152 41.50 11.28 10.43
C ASN A 152 40.76 10.30 11.36
N ASP A 153 39.96 10.84 12.27
CA ASP A 153 39.13 10.10 13.23
C ASP A 153 37.94 9.40 12.54
N ILE A 154 38.22 8.31 11.81
CA ILE A 154 37.20 7.51 11.14
C ILE A 154 36.40 6.73 12.19
N ALA A 155 35.11 7.03 12.30
CA ALA A 155 34.19 6.31 13.18
C ALA A 155 34.14 4.81 12.85
N CYS A 156 34.00 3.98 13.88
CA CYS A 156 33.93 2.52 13.72
C CYS A 156 32.69 2.14 12.88
N ARG A 157 32.88 1.70 11.63
CA ARG A 157 31.78 1.35 10.71
C ARG A 157 31.43 -0.13 10.76
N VAL A 158 30.16 -0.46 10.90
CA VAL A 158 29.62 -1.83 10.91
C VAL A 158 28.49 -1.94 9.90
N LEU A 159 28.55 -2.95 9.03
CA LEU A 159 27.50 -3.23 8.05
C LEU A 159 26.49 -4.23 8.61
N VAL A 160 25.21 -3.90 8.60
CA VAL A 160 24.11 -4.83 8.94
C VAL A 160 23.39 -5.25 7.65
N ALA A 161 23.61 -6.48 7.20
CA ALA A 161 22.99 -7.03 6.00
C ALA A 161 21.72 -7.80 6.36
N ASN A 162 20.55 -7.28 5.99
CA ASN A 162 19.28 -7.97 6.22
C ASN A 162 18.97 -8.93 5.06
N HIS A 163 19.01 -10.24 5.31
CA HIS A 163 18.60 -11.24 4.32
C HIS A 163 17.07 -11.45 4.30
N PRO A 164 16.47 -11.80 3.15
CA PRO A 164 15.07 -11.43 2.87
C PRO A 164 14.02 -12.22 3.65
N ASP A 165 14.44 -13.20 4.45
CA ASP A 165 13.56 -14.25 4.94
C ASP A 165 12.60 -13.76 6.02
N TYR A 166 13.07 -13.03 7.04
CA TYR A 166 12.23 -12.66 8.18
C TYR A 166 12.61 -11.36 8.90
N HIS A 167 11.58 -10.74 9.47
CA HIS A 167 11.60 -9.72 10.52
C HIS A 167 12.41 -8.44 10.24
N TYR A 168 11.80 -7.55 9.45
CA TYR A 168 12.18 -6.14 9.28
C TYR A 168 12.32 -5.35 10.61
N GLU A 169 11.70 -5.84 11.69
CA GLU A 169 11.73 -5.24 13.03
C GLU A 169 13.02 -5.55 13.82
N LEU A 170 13.88 -6.46 13.34
CA LEU A 170 15.10 -6.84 14.08
C LEU A 170 16.20 -5.77 14.01
N LEU A 171 16.20 -4.90 13.00
CA LEU A 171 17.41 -4.15 12.62
C LEU A 171 17.86 -3.15 13.68
N GLU A 172 16.94 -2.37 14.27
CA GLU A 172 17.29 -1.48 15.38
C GLU A 172 17.77 -2.27 16.61
N SER A 173 17.10 -3.39 16.93
CA SER A 173 17.55 -4.27 18.01
C SER A 173 18.96 -4.85 17.74
N VAL A 174 19.29 -5.21 16.48
CA VAL A 174 20.62 -5.74 16.11
C VAL A 174 21.70 -4.67 16.28
N VAL A 175 21.46 -3.46 15.77
CA VAL A 175 22.35 -2.31 15.94
C VAL A 175 22.66 -2.04 17.43
N LEU A 176 21.63 -2.07 18.27
CA LEU A 176 21.73 -1.62 19.67
C LEU A 176 22.13 -2.71 20.66
N LYS A 177 21.83 -3.98 20.37
CA LYS A 177 21.98 -5.11 21.32
C LYS A 177 22.84 -6.28 20.83
N TYR A 178 23.16 -6.39 19.55
CA TYR A 178 23.94 -7.55 19.09
C TYR A 178 25.34 -7.52 19.74
N PRO A 179 25.76 -8.61 20.42
CA PRO A 179 27.06 -8.67 21.06
C PRO A 179 28.15 -8.88 20.00
N LEU A 180 29.08 -7.95 19.95
CA LEU A 180 30.29 -8.04 19.13
C LEU A 180 31.52 -7.99 20.04
N PRO A 181 32.62 -8.66 19.67
CA PRO A 181 33.88 -8.60 20.41
C PRO A 181 34.60 -7.28 20.09
N TRP A 182 34.10 -6.18 20.66
CA TRP A 182 34.58 -4.81 20.38
C TRP A 182 36.10 -4.66 20.60
N ASP A 183 36.62 -5.27 21.67
CA ASP A 183 38.04 -5.26 22.02
C ASP A 183 38.93 -5.94 20.95
N ASP A 184 38.38 -6.87 20.16
CA ASP A 184 39.07 -7.60 19.10
C ASP A 184 38.88 -6.95 17.71
N MET A 185 38.06 -5.90 17.59
CA MET A 185 37.80 -5.22 16.32
C MET A 185 38.89 -4.21 15.95
N PRO A 186 39.14 -3.96 14.66
CA PRO A 186 40.10 -2.95 14.19
C PRO A 186 39.54 -1.52 14.30
N CYS A 187 38.95 -1.18 15.45
CA CYS A 187 38.34 0.12 15.73
C CYS A 187 39.07 0.83 16.88
N ASP A 188 39.44 2.09 16.66
CA ASP A 188 40.06 2.91 17.69
C ASP A 188 39.00 3.66 18.52
N PHE A 189 38.42 2.94 19.48
CA PHE A 189 37.43 3.51 20.42
C PHE A 189 38.01 4.62 21.31
N THR A 190 39.33 4.78 21.38
CA THR A 190 39.95 5.89 22.13
C THR A 190 39.82 7.23 21.39
N LYS A 191 39.63 7.19 20.07
CA LYS A 191 39.41 8.36 19.21
C LYS A 191 37.94 8.67 18.95
N SER A 192 37.09 7.64 18.87
CA SER A 192 35.66 7.82 18.62
C SER A 192 34.79 6.96 19.54
N ASN A 193 33.92 7.62 20.31
CA ASN A 193 32.80 7.01 21.01
C ASN A 193 31.60 6.70 20.09
N VAL A 194 31.74 6.90 18.78
CA VAL A 194 30.68 6.78 17.77
C VAL A 194 30.93 5.56 16.88
N VAL A 195 29.94 4.67 16.83
CA VAL A 195 29.86 3.55 15.89
C VAL A 195 28.81 3.88 14.83
N VAL A 196 29.18 3.81 13.55
CA VAL A 196 28.26 4.04 12.43
C VAL A 196 27.77 2.69 11.89
N PHE A 197 26.46 2.51 11.81
CA PHE A 197 25.83 1.28 11.35
C PHE A 197 25.13 1.47 10.01
N ASP A 198 25.81 1.11 8.91
CA ASP A 198 25.21 1.12 7.59
C ASP A 198 24.37 -0.16 7.38
N ILE A 199 23.29 -0.08 6.59
CA ILE A 199 22.34 -1.19 6.40
C ILE A 199 22.27 -1.62 4.93
N ALA A 200 22.61 -2.87 4.66
CA ALA A 200 22.37 -3.51 3.37
C ALA A 200 21.00 -4.22 3.37
N MET A 201 20.14 -3.89 2.41
CA MET A 201 18.84 -4.54 2.23
C MET A 201 18.82 -5.45 1.02
N THR A 202 18.70 -6.75 1.24
CA THR A 202 18.65 -7.73 0.15
C THR A 202 17.24 -7.86 -0.44
N LEU A 203 17.17 -8.09 -1.74
CA LEU A 203 15.91 -8.30 -2.47
C LEU A 203 15.59 -9.80 -2.54
N HIS A 204 14.44 -10.23 -2.01
CA HIS A 204 13.69 -11.35 -2.60
C HIS A 204 12.73 -10.77 -3.62
N ALA A 205 12.60 -11.38 -4.79
CA ALA A 205 11.61 -10.97 -5.79
C ALA A 205 10.19 -10.92 -5.19
N GLU A 206 9.85 -11.91 -4.36
CA GLU A 206 8.55 -12.04 -3.67
C GLU A 206 8.26 -10.95 -2.63
N LYS A 207 9.28 -10.19 -2.18
CA LYS A 207 9.14 -9.15 -1.14
C LYS A 207 9.60 -7.77 -1.59
N ALA A 208 9.88 -7.59 -2.88
CA ALA A 208 10.27 -6.29 -3.44
C ALA A 208 9.26 -5.17 -3.09
N LYS A 209 7.96 -5.49 -3.03
CA LYS A 209 6.88 -4.57 -2.65
C LYS A 209 6.97 -4.01 -1.22
N GLU A 210 7.64 -4.71 -0.29
CA GLU A 210 7.80 -4.21 1.10
C GLU A 210 8.97 -3.21 1.22
N LEU A 211 9.93 -3.22 0.27
CA LEU A 211 11.17 -2.43 0.34
C LEU A 211 10.95 -0.91 0.38
N PRO A 212 10.06 -0.29 -0.42
CA PRO A 212 9.81 1.16 -0.34
C PRO A 212 9.33 1.58 1.06
N THR A 213 8.46 0.77 1.67
CA THR A 213 7.91 1.08 3.01
C THR A 213 8.96 1.00 4.12
N TYR A 214 9.95 0.09 3.99
CA TYR A 214 11.09 0.08 4.89
C TYR A 214 12.05 1.23 4.61
N LYS A 215 12.37 1.54 3.34
CA LYS A 215 13.24 2.69 3.00
C LYS A 215 12.66 3.98 3.58
N ALA A 216 11.36 4.20 3.44
CA ALA A 216 10.64 5.31 4.07
C ALA A 216 10.80 5.28 5.60
N TYR A 217 10.54 4.14 6.27
CA TYR A 217 10.76 4.00 7.72
C TYR A 217 12.20 4.35 8.14
N TYR A 218 13.20 3.82 7.42
CA TYR A 218 14.60 4.06 7.70
C TYR A 218 14.95 5.54 7.60
N TYR A 219 14.63 6.18 6.48
CA TYR A 219 14.94 7.59 6.25
C TYR A 219 14.14 8.53 7.18
N SER A 220 12.93 8.16 7.58
CA SER A 220 12.10 8.99 8.48
C SER A 220 12.41 8.83 9.97
N TYR A 221 12.93 7.67 10.42
CA TYR A 221 13.02 7.35 11.86
C TYR A 221 14.38 6.82 12.34
N LEU A 222 15.27 6.39 11.45
CA LEU A 222 16.54 5.75 11.81
C LEU A 222 17.78 6.47 11.24
N GLN A 223 17.79 6.88 9.97
CA GLN A 223 18.97 7.48 9.32
C GLN A 223 19.49 8.69 10.11
N GLY A 224 20.79 8.72 10.38
CA GLY A 224 21.45 9.78 11.15
C GLY A 224 21.07 9.83 12.64
N VAL A 225 20.15 9.00 13.12
CA VAL A 225 19.63 9.10 14.49
C VAL A 225 20.65 8.54 15.50
N PRO A 226 21.12 9.35 16.46
CA PRO A 226 22.05 8.90 17.48
C PRO A 226 21.30 8.13 18.57
N ARG A 227 21.68 6.88 18.79
CA ARG A 227 21.12 5.98 19.81
C ARG A 227 22.19 5.63 20.85
N ARG A 228 21.79 5.49 22.11
CA ARG A 228 22.65 4.90 23.14
C ARG A 228 22.73 3.40 22.94
N ARG A 229 23.95 2.88 22.90
CA ARG A 229 24.25 1.50 22.54
C ARG A 229 24.66 0.71 23.79
N MET A 230 24.25 -0.56 23.89
CA MET A 230 24.75 -1.42 24.97
C MET A 230 26.08 -2.03 24.59
N VAL A 231 27.11 -1.77 25.40
CA VAL A 231 28.38 -2.49 25.38
C VAL A 231 28.30 -3.53 26.50
N ALA A 232 28.45 -4.81 26.15
CA ALA A 232 28.65 -5.86 27.15
C ALA A 232 30.14 -5.88 27.52
N GLU A 233 30.48 -5.70 28.81
CA GLU A 233 31.86 -5.92 29.25
C GLU A 233 32.26 -7.39 28.98
N SER A 234 33.35 -7.60 28.24
CA SER A 234 33.88 -8.93 27.89
C SER A 234 34.47 -9.72 29.09
N LYS A 235 34.19 -9.28 30.33
CA LYS A 235 34.73 -9.85 31.57
C LYS A 235 33.84 -10.95 32.11
N ARG A 236 34.25 -12.18 31.82
CA ARG A 236 33.71 -13.42 32.38
C ARG A 236 33.57 -13.28 33.91
N ASN A 237 32.34 -13.49 34.42
CA ASN A 237 31.95 -13.60 35.84
C ASN A 237 31.46 -12.34 36.59
N THR A 238 31.13 -11.21 35.95
CA THR A 238 30.38 -10.12 36.62
C THR A 238 29.04 -9.85 35.94
N THR A 239 27.94 -10.07 36.66
CA THR A 239 26.55 -9.85 36.19
C THR A 239 26.13 -8.39 36.08
N ASN A 240 27.04 -7.45 36.35
CA ASN A 240 26.79 -6.02 36.20
C ASN A 240 27.22 -5.57 34.81
N THR A 241 26.28 -5.60 33.85
CA THR A 241 26.46 -4.95 32.55
C THR A 241 26.66 -3.44 32.77
N LYS A 242 27.87 -2.96 32.55
CA LYS A 242 28.20 -1.55 32.76
C LYS A 242 27.82 -0.75 31.51
N TYR A 243 26.89 0.19 31.66
CA TYR A 243 26.46 1.06 30.56
C TYR A 243 27.54 2.11 30.24
N GLU A 244 28.45 1.78 29.32
CA GLU A 244 29.35 2.78 28.75
C GLU A 244 28.62 3.62 27.68
N ASN A 245 28.92 4.92 27.60
CA ASN A 245 28.19 5.89 26.76
C ASN A 245 28.62 5.82 25.27
N VAL A 246 28.65 4.63 24.68
CA VAL A 246 28.88 4.49 23.23
C VAL A 246 27.62 4.90 22.48
N MET A 247 27.80 5.76 21.49
CA MET A 247 26.74 6.25 20.62
C MET A 247 26.76 5.46 19.30
N ALA A 248 25.64 4.85 18.95
CA ALA A 248 25.43 4.32 17.61
C ALA A 248 24.76 5.41 16.76
N ILE A 249 25.32 5.72 15.58
CA ILE A 249 24.62 6.45 14.53
C ILE A 249 24.22 5.42 13.48
N ILE A 250 22.96 5.40 13.10
CA ILE A 250 22.50 4.56 11.99
C ILE A 250 22.84 5.31 10.69
N GLY A 251 23.67 4.71 9.84
CA GLY A 251 24.34 5.31 8.68
C GLY A 251 23.46 5.37 7.44
N ASP A 252 23.87 4.75 6.34
CA ASP A 252 23.09 4.75 5.08
C ASP A 252 22.45 3.39 4.75
N VAL A 253 21.36 3.41 3.95
CA VAL A 253 20.74 2.20 3.38
C VAL A 253 21.16 2.01 1.92
N GLY A 254 21.71 0.84 1.62
CA GLY A 254 22.09 0.41 0.27
C GLY A 254 21.55 -0.97 -0.10
N SER A 255 21.64 -1.32 -1.39
CA SER A 255 21.53 -2.72 -1.81
C SER A 255 22.79 -3.51 -1.44
N PRO A 256 22.76 -4.85 -1.38
CA PRO A 256 23.92 -5.64 -0.96
C PRO A 256 25.09 -5.46 -1.91
N TRP A 257 24.80 -5.39 -3.21
CA TRP A 257 25.76 -5.22 -4.30
C TRP A 257 26.45 -3.85 -4.29
N GLU A 258 25.81 -2.82 -3.74
CA GLU A 258 26.43 -1.51 -3.51
C GLU A 258 27.36 -1.58 -2.31
N MET A 259 26.95 -2.25 -1.23
CA MET A 259 27.74 -2.36 0.00
C MET A 259 28.89 -3.37 -0.10
N GLU A 260 28.78 -4.39 -0.95
CA GLU A 260 29.87 -5.34 -1.28
C GLU A 260 31.09 -4.63 -1.91
N LYS A 261 30.89 -3.52 -2.63
CA LYS A 261 31.99 -2.69 -3.16
C LYS A 261 32.85 -2.05 -2.06
N TYR A 262 32.34 -2.04 -0.82
CA TYR A 262 32.94 -1.40 0.34
C TYR A 262 33.37 -2.41 1.43
N GLU A 263 33.49 -3.73 1.13
CA GLU A 263 33.90 -4.77 2.11
C GLU A 263 35.21 -4.42 2.87
N GLY A 264 36.10 -3.59 2.30
CA GLY A 264 37.32 -3.14 2.97
C GLY A 264 37.17 -1.98 3.97
N ILE A 265 36.00 -1.31 4.01
CA ILE A 265 35.73 -0.11 4.84
C ILE A 265 35.11 -0.47 6.19
N TYR A 266 34.37 -1.58 6.27
CA TYR A 266 33.69 -2.01 7.49
C TYR A 266 34.63 -2.74 8.45
N ALA A 267 34.58 -2.38 9.73
CA ALA A 267 35.26 -3.09 10.80
C ALA A 267 34.58 -4.42 11.15
N ALA A 268 33.28 -4.55 10.86
CA ALA A 268 32.52 -5.79 10.99
C ALA A 268 31.30 -5.82 10.05
N GLN A 269 30.82 -7.04 9.75
CA GLN A 269 29.56 -7.26 9.05
C GLN A 269 28.68 -8.24 9.83
N ILE A 270 27.44 -7.85 10.10
CA ILE A 270 26.41 -8.69 10.72
C ILE A 270 25.41 -9.06 9.63
N ALA A 271 25.32 -10.34 9.27
CA ALA A 271 24.21 -10.82 8.46
C ALA A 271 23.04 -11.22 9.37
N VAL A 272 21.87 -10.64 9.12
CA VAL A 272 20.62 -10.99 9.79
C VAL A 272 19.93 -12.07 8.97
N SER A 273 19.64 -13.21 9.60
CA SER A 273 19.05 -14.40 8.97
C SER A 273 19.90 -15.04 7.86
N CYS A 274 21.19 -15.32 8.14
CA CYS A 274 22.13 -16.00 7.21
C CYS A 274 21.77 -17.48 6.88
N GLY A 275 20.58 -17.95 7.27
CA GLY A 275 20.18 -19.36 7.24
C GLY A 275 19.69 -19.89 5.88
N THR A 276 19.62 -19.07 4.83
CA THR A 276 19.08 -19.48 3.52
C THR A 276 20.12 -19.97 2.51
N ILE A 277 21.38 -19.52 2.60
CA ILE A 277 22.37 -19.76 1.54
C ILE A 277 23.62 -20.50 2.06
N ASP A 278 24.36 -19.95 3.02
CA ASP A 278 25.45 -20.67 3.72
C ASP A 278 25.95 -19.87 4.96
N PRO A 279 25.45 -20.12 6.18
CA PRO A 279 25.89 -19.38 7.36
C PRO A 279 27.37 -19.64 7.69
N LYS A 280 27.85 -20.87 7.46
CA LYS A 280 29.24 -21.27 7.68
C LYS A 280 30.16 -20.60 6.66
N GLY A 281 29.79 -20.60 5.39
CA GLY A 281 30.51 -19.91 4.32
C GLY A 281 30.58 -18.41 4.57
N PHE A 282 29.46 -17.76 4.91
CA PHE A 282 29.43 -16.32 5.23
C PHE A 282 30.37 -15.98 6.39
N VAL A 283 30.25 -16.68 7.52
CA VAL A 283 31.07 -16.45 8.72
C VAL A 283 32.54 -16.78 8.46
N ASN A 284 32.87 -17.77 7.63
CA ASN A 284 34.26 -18.13 7.32
C ASN A 284 34.93 -17.25 6.25
N ARG A 285 34.23 -16.34 5.56
CA ARG A 285 34.85 -15.35 4.64
C ARG A 285 35.79 -14.37 5.34
N SER A 286 35.47 -13.98 6.58
CA SER A 286 36.23 -12.99 7.35
C SER A 286 36.05 -13.23 8.84
N PRO A 287 37.08 -13.02 9.69
CA PRO A 287 36.94 -13.12 11.15
C PRO A 287 35.96 -12.09 11.73
N PHE A 288 35.67 -11.01 11.01
CA PHE A 288 34.76 -9.94 11.43
C PHE A 288 33.33 -10.10 10.87
N HIS A 289 33.00 -11.27 10.33
CA HIS A 289 31.63 -11.62 9.95
C HIS A 289 30.90 -12.31 11.11
N PHE A 290 29.68 -11.87 11.37
CA PHE A 290 28.83 -12.34 12.46
C PHE A 290 27.42 -12.64 11.95
N CYS A 291 26.72 -13.57 12.58
CA CYS A 291 25.42 -14.04 12.11
C CYS A 291 24.33 -13.98 13.19
N VAL A 292 23.16 -13.49 12.81
CA VAL A 292 21.91 -13.69 13.57
C VAL A 292 21.17 -14.87 12.92
N GLN A 293 21.12 -16.02 13.60
CA GLN A 293 20.57 -17.26 13.05
C GLN A 293 19.10 -17.49 13.42
N HIS A 294 18.32 -17.94 12.45
CA HIS A 294 16.88 -18.25 12.61
C HIS A 294 16.58 -19.74 12.86
N VAL A 295 17.58 -20.62 12.74
CA VAL A 295 17.45 -22.08 12.72
C VAL A 295 18.57 -22.74 13.53
N SER A 296 18.31 -23.88 14.16
CA SER A 296 19.35 -24.57 14.95
C SER A 296 20.41 -25.23 14.06
N CYS A 297 21.65 -25.19 14.53
CA CYS A 297 22.75 -25.99 13.99
C CYS A 297 22.52 -27.52 14.13
N ASP A 298 21.59 -27.95 14.99
CA ASP A 298 21.31 -29.38 15.26
C ASP A 298 20.68 -30.13 14.07
N ILE A 299 20.33 -29.42 12.99
CA ILE A 299 19.75 -30.02 11.78
C ILE A 299 20.81 -30.80 10.99
N SER A 300 22.07 -30.33 10.99
CA SER A 300 23.24 -31.14 10.62
C SER A 300 24.55 -30.48 11.06
N GLU A 301 25.50 -31.26 11.60
CA GLU A 301 26.84 -30.79 11.95
C GLU A 301 27.61 -30.18 10.75
N THR A 302 27.26 -30.58 9.52
CA THR A 302 27.85 -30.05 8.28
C THR A 302 27.67 -28.53 8.10
N PHE A 303 26.60 -27.93 8.66
CA PHE A 303 26.29 -26.50 8.49
C PHE A 303 26.82 -25.58 9.60
N CYS A 304 27.36 -26.10 10.72
CA CYS A 304 27.88 -25.26 11.80
C CYS A 304 29.11 -25.87 12.51
N ASP A 305 30.29 -25.38 12.13
CA ASP A 305 31.52 -25.61 12.90
C ASP A 305 31.58 -24.72 14.16
N ASP A 306 32.57 -24.95 15.02
CA ASP A 306 32.76 -24.18 16.26
C ASP A 306 32.96 -22.67 16.01
N ASN A 307 33.51 -22.31 14.85
CA ASN A 307 33.72 -20.91 14.46
C ASN A 307 32.39 -20.22 14.18
N THR A 308 31.52 -20.90 13.42
CA THR A 308 30.14 -20.51 13.13
C THR A 308 29.36 -20.35 14.44
N ARG A 309 29.46 -21.30 15.38
CA ARG A 309 28.74 -21.24 16.67
C ARG A 309 29.21 -20.09 17.56
N LYS A 310 30.51 -19.79 17.61
CA LYS A 310 31.08 -18.70 18.42
C LYS A 310 30.75 -17.31 17.89
N ARG A 311 30.50 -17.17 16.58
CA ARG A 311 30.19 -15.89 15.91
C ARG A 311 28.74 -15.80 15.43
N SER A 312 27.86 -16.62 16.01
CA SER A 312 26.41 -16.59 15.77
C SER A 312 25.64 -16.43 17.07
N CYS A 313 24.53 -15.69 17.02
CA CYS A 313 23.49 -15.69 18.05
C CYS A 313 22.18 -16.15 17.44
N TRP A 314 21.42 -16.98 18.15
CA TRP A 314 20.11 -17.45 17.65
C TRP A 314 18.99 -16.51 18.06
N LEU A 315 18.01 -16.31 17.17
CA LEU A 315 16.84 -15.46 17.38
C LEU A 315 15.84 -15.97 18.43
N ASN A 316 16.23 -16.93 19.27
CA ASN A 316 15.28 -17.68 20.10
C ASN A 316 16.00 -18.27 21.34
N PRO A 317 15.49 -18.06 22.56
CA PRO A 317 16.07 -18.61 23.80
C PRO A 317 16.01 -20.15 23.89
N MET A 318 15.28 -20.85 23.00
CA MET A 318 15.25 -22.32 22.96
C MET A 318 16.57 -22.96 22.50
N HIS A 319 17.48 -22.21 21.87
CA HIS A 319 18.79 -22.75 21.50
C HIS A 319 19.73 -22.70 22.69
N ASN A 320 20.06 -23.87 23.25
CA ASN A 320 20.97 -24.04 24.39
C ASN A 320 22.46 -23.82 24.03
N GLN A 321 22.75 -22.82 23.19
CA GLN A 321 24.09 -22.48 22.70
C GLN A 321 24.53 -21.09 23.22
N THR A 322 25.77 -20.71 22.92
CA THR A 322 26.52 -19.63 23.59
C THR A 322 25.95 -18.22 23.53
N CYS A 323 24.96 -17.95 22.66
CA CYS A 323 24.31 -16.65 22.56
C CYS A 323 22.89 -16.77 21.99
N TYR A 324 21.89 -16.21 22.66
CA TYR A 324 20.61 -15.91 22.02
C TYR A 324 20.44 -14.40 21.92
N PHE A 325 19.66 -13.98 20.92
CA PHE A 325 19.35 -12.59 20.62
C PHE A 325 17.84 -12.49 20.45
N MET A 326 17.22 -11.53 21.12
CA MET A 326 15.79 -11.22 20.98
C MET A 326 15.65 -9.76 20.54
N ALA A 327 14.79 -9.51 19.57
CA ALA A 327 14.38 -8.15 19.26
C ALA A 327 13.28 -7.71 20.22
N ASP A 328 13.56 -6.62 20.91
CA ASP A 328 12.74 -6.00 21.95
C ASP A 328 12.83 -4.46 21.93
N ILE A 329 13.54 -3.89 20.95
CA ILE A 329 13.46 -2.47 20.60
C ILE A 329 12.69 -2.37 19.29
N PHE A 330 11.54 -1.70 19.38
CA PHE A 330 10.61 -1.43 18.30
C PHE A 330 10.32 0.08 18.26
N PRO A 331 9.90 0.63 17.11
CA PRO A 331 9.44 2.01 17.03
C PRO A 331 8.27 2.25 18.00
N MET A 332 8.46 3.18 18.93
CA MET A 332 7.39 3.63 19.83
C MET A 332 6.48 4.60 19.07
N PHE A 333 5.19 4.28 19.01
CA PHE A 333 4.19 5.15 18.42
C PHE A 333 3.47 5.94 19.51
N PRO A 334 3.16 7.23 19.30
CA PRO A 334 2.42 8.00 20.29
C PRO A 334 1.04 7.36 20.51
N ASP A 335 0.76 6.99 21.76
CA ASP A 335 -0.56 6.51 22.15
C ASP A 335 -1.60 7.58 21.85
N SER A 336 -2.52 7.27 20.93
CA SER A 336 -3.65 8.13 20.61
C SER A 336 -4.66 8.12 21.76
N GLU A 337 -4.38 8.91 22.80
CA GLU A 337 -5.33 9.47 23.76
C GLU A 337 -6.34 8.49 24.40
N ARG A 338 -5.95 7.23 24.61
CA ARG A 338 -6.84 6.17 25.15
C ARG A 338 -7.46 6.46 26.51
N CYS A 339 -6.84 7.33 27.31
CA CYS A 339 -7.36 7.78 28.60
C CYS A 339 -8.10 9.12 28.54
N GLN A 340 -8.07 9.83 27.40
CA GLN A 340 -8.67 11.18 27.27
C GLN A 340 -10.02 11.17 26.54
N GLN A 341 -10.38 10.10 25.82
CA GLN A 341 -11.71 10.00 25.24
C GLN A 341 -12.80 9.97 26.32
N PRO A 342 -13.85 10.81 26.24
CA PRO A 342 -14.86 10.93 27.28
C PRO A 342 -15.63 9.62 27.48
N GLN A 343 -15.94 9.30 28.75
CA GLN A 343 -16.57 8.05 29.18
C GLN A 343 -17.99 7.80 28.62
N ASN A 344 -18.55 8.73 27.84
CA ASN A 344 -19.90 8.64 27.30
C ASN A 344 -20.04 7.63 26.15
N ASN A 345 -18.94 7.20 25.52
CA ASN A 345 -18.99 6.18 24.48
C ASN A 345 -18.91 4.76 25.09
N LYS A 346 -20.05 4.06 25.15
CA LYS A 346 -20.17 2.69 25.69
C LYS A 346 -19.25 1.66 25.01
N ASN A 347 -18.75 1.95 23.80
CA ASN A 347 -17.82 1.08 23.10
C ASN A 347 -16.37 1.17 23.61
N ASN A 348 -16.01 2.23 24.36
CA ASN A 348 -14.62 2.45 24.81
C ASN A 348 -14.15 1.47 25.91
N ASP A 349 -15.06 0.72 26.54
CA ASP A 349 -14.76 -0.31 27.55
C ASP A 349 -14.27 -1.64 26.96
N LYS A 350 -14.34 -1.82 25.62
CA LYS A 350 -13.83 -3.02 24.94
C LYS A 350 -12.31 -3.10 25.00
N ILE A 351 -11.80 -4.34 25.06
CA ILE A 351 -10.40 -4.70 24.99
C ILE A 351 -10.04 -5.04 23.54
N ARG A 352 -9.03 -4.38 22.98
CA ARG A 352 -8.52 -4.68 21.64
C ARG A 352 -7.65 -5.93 21.68
N LEU A 353 -8.21 -7.03 21.18
CA LEU A 353 -7.57 -8.33 21.11
C LEU A 353 -7.02 -8.53 19.70
N CYS A 354 -5.70 -8.54 19.56
CA CYS A 354 -5.04 -8.69 18.27
C CYS A 354 -4.52 -10.11 18.08
N THR A 355 -4.54 -10.59 16.84
CA THR A 355 -3.96 -11.89 16.50
C THR A 355 -3.18 -11.85 15.21
N ILE A 356 -2.12 -12.65 15.16
CA ILE A 356 -1.24 -12.81 13.99
C ILE A 356 -1.10 -14.30 13.74
N GLY A 357 -1.53 -14.77 12.57
CA GLY A 357 -1.53 -16.20 12.26
C GLY A 357 -1.92 -16.54 10.83
N THR A 358 -1.89 -17.84 10.53
CA THR A 358 -2.43 -18.38 9.27
C THR A 358 -3.94 -18.56 9.35
N ALA A 359 -4.63 -18.67 8.22
CA ALA A 359 -6.08 -18.94 8.20
C ALA A 359 -6.48 -20.19 9.01
N LYS A 360 -5.67 -21.27 8.98
CA LYS A 360 -5.87 -22.46 9.83
C LYS A 360 -5.82 -22.13 11.33
N SER A 361 -4.95 -21.20 11.72
CA SER A 361 -4.80 -20.78 13.13
C SER A 361 -5.96 -19.88 13.56
N HIS A 362 -6.42 -18.97 12.69
CA HIS A 362 -7.62 -18.16 12.92
C HIS A 362 -8.91 -19.00 12.98
N ALA A 363 -9.04 -20.08 12.20
CA ALA A 363 -10.21 -20.96 12.20
C ALA A 363 -10.46 -21.63 13.57
N ARG A 364 -9.38 -22.00 14.30
CA ARG A 364 -9.46 -22.51 15.68
C ARG A 364 -9.92 -21.43 16.66
N LEU A 365 -9.41 -20.21 16.51
CA LEU A 365 -9.84 -19.08 17.32
C LEU A 365 -11.32 -18.73 17.09
N ALA A 366 -11.80 -18.80 15.85
CA ALA A 366 -13.21 -18.62 15.52
C ALA A 366 -14.12 -19.70 16.13
N SER A 367 -13.61 -20.92 16.38
CA SER A 367 -14.33 -21.96 17.14
C SER A 367 -14.52 -21.54 18.60
N VAL A 368 -13.45 -21.10 19.26
CA VAL A 368 -13.47 -20.59 20.65
C VAL A 368 -14.42 -19.41 20.80
N PHE A 369 -14.34 -18.43 19.91
CA PHE A 369 -15.24 -17.26 19.96
C PHE A 369 -16.69 -17.63 19.61
N GLY A 370 -16.93 -18.56 18.70
CA GLY A 370 -18.27 -19.04 18.37
C GLY A 370 -18.96 -19.75 19.56
N ALA A 371 -18.19 -20.42 20.43
CA ALA A 371 -18.72 -21.11 21.60
C ALA A 371 -19.28 -20.18 22.69
N ASP A 372 -18.78 -18.94 22.80
CA ASP A 372 -19.28 -17.92 23.73
C ASP A 372 -19.29 -16.52 23.08
N ALA A 373 -19.92 -16.42 21.91
CA ALA A 373 -19.91 -15.20 21.11
C ALA A 373 -20.48 -13.99 21.86
N ASN A 374 -21.41 -14.20 22.79
CA ASN A 374 -22.00 -13.14 23.60
C ASN A 374 -21.00 -12.51 24.57
N TYR A 375 -20.15 -13.31 25.23
CA TYR A 375 -19.09 -12.78 26.08
C TYR A 375 -18.10 -11.93 25.27
N TYR A 376 -17.59 -12.48 24.16
CA TYR A 376 -16.57 -11.80 23.35
C TYR A 376 -17.11 -10.53 22.69
N ARG A 377 -18.30 -10.56 22.10
CA ARG A 377 -19.00 -9.40 21.53
C ARG A 377 -19.14 -8.22 22.51
N GLN A 378 -19.35 -8.51 23.80
CA GLN A 378 -19.51 -7.47 24.83
C GLN A 378 -18.17 -6.88 25.31
N HIS A 379 -17.09 -7.68 25.34
CA HIS A 379 -15.84 -7.30 26.00
C HIS A 379 -14.66 -7.05 25.05
N VAL A 380 -14.77 -7.44 23.78
CA VAL A 380 -13.64 -7.51 22.84
C VAL A 380 -13.93 -6.79 21.52
N GLU A 381 -12.88 -6.19 21.00
CA GLU A 381 -12.71 -5.74 19.62
C GLU A 381 -11.60 -6.63 19.00
N LEU A 382 -11.95 -7.57 18.12
CA LEU A 382 -10.96 -8.55 17.58
C LEU A 382 -10.27 -7.98 16.34
N HIS A 383 -8.96 -7.77 16.41
CA HIS A 383 -8.14 -7.32 15.27
C HIS A 383 -7.40 -8.50 14.65
N LEU A 384 -7.76 -8.85 13.42
CA LEU A 384 -7.11 -9.90 12.64
C LEU A 384 -6.04 -9.27 11.76
N HIS A 385 -4.77 -9.50 12.10
CA HIS A 385 -3.65 -9.10 11.27
C HIS A 385 -3.22 -10.30 10.41
N HIS A 386 -3.16 -10.08 9.10
CA HIS A 386 -2.73 -11.08 8.13
C HIS A 386 -1.64 -10.49 7.22
N ARG A 387 -0.91 -11.38 6.54
CA ARG A 387 -0.06 -11.01 5.41
C ARG A 387 -0.75 -11.53 4.15
N PHE A 388 -0.85 -10.69 3.11
CA PHE A 388 -1.27 -11.07 1.74
C PHE A 388 -2.72 -11.58 1.55
N GLY A 389 -3.71 -10.70 1.77
CA GLY A 389 -5.07 -10.80 1.20
C GLY A 389 -6.01 -11.94 1.65
N MET A 390 -5.50 -13.14 1.96
CA MET A 390 -6.31 -14.34 2.20
C MET A 390 -6.76 -14.49 3.66
N ILE A 391 -7.54 -13.54 4.17
CA ILE A 391 -8.48 -13.88 5.24
C ILE A 391 -9.59 -14.71 4.61
N GLN A 392 -9.69 -15.97 5.02
CA GLN A 392 -10.80 -16.83 4.60
C GLN A 392 -12.11 -16.24 5.14
N GLU A 393 -13.11 -16.09 4.27
CA GLU A 393 -14.51 -15.77 4.60
C GLU A 393 -15.01 -16.58 5.80
N TYR A 394 -14.52 -17.82 5.95
CA TYR A 394 -14.78 -18.73 7.06
C TYR A 394 -14.63 -18.11 8.47
N VAL A 395 -13.70 -17.19 8.68
CA VAL A 395 -13.52 -16.52 9.98
C VAL A 395 -14.58 -15.43 10.14
N ILE A 396 -14.73 -14.57 9.13
CA ILE A 396 -15.69 -13.47 9.08
C ILE A 396 -17.11 -14.00 9.32
N ASN A 397 -17.53 -14.99 8.51
CA ASN A 397 -18.86 -15.62 8.53
C ASN A 397 -19.26 -16.29 9.86
N LYS A 398 -18.36 -16.40 10.85
CA LYS A 398 -18.63 -16.98 12.17
C LYS A 398 -18.72 -15.98 13.32
N VAL A 399 -18.11 -14.81 13.20
CA VAL A 399 -17.92 -13.85 14.31
C VAL A 399 -18.03 -12.37 13.90
N ASP A 400 -18.44 -12.10 12.66
CA ASP A 400 -18.42 -10.82 11.93
C ASP A 400 -18.56 -9.53 12.78
N ASP A 401 -19.58 -9.44 13.63
CA ASP A 401 -20.01 -8.17 14.25
C ASP A 401 -19.06 -7.56 15.31
N PHE A 402 -17.93 -8.21 15.61
CA PHE A 402 -16.87 -7.64 16.44
C PHE A 402 -15.45 -7.87 15.88
N VAL A 403 -15.34 -8.22 14.59
CA VAL A 403 -14.07 -8.50 13.91
C VAL A 403 -13.66 -7.35 13.00
N PHE A 404 -12.41 -6.93 13.14
CA PHE A 404 -11.76 -5.91 12.35
C PHE A 404 -10.58 -6.52 11.60
N ILE A 405 -10.58 -6.38 10.28
CA ILE A 405 -9.47 -6.81 9.44
C ILE A 405 -8.43 -5.69 9.41
N ALA A 406 -7.29 -5.92 10.04
CA ALA A 406 -6.18 -4.98 10.03
C ALA A 406 -5.36 -5.13 8.74
N ASN A 407 -5.97 -4.73 7.61
CA ASN A 407 -5.29 -4.68 6.31
C ASN A 407 -4.38 -3.45 6.27
N GLN A 408 -3.12 -3.62 6.62
CA GLN A 408 -2.12 -2.55 6.64
C GLN A 408 -1.14 -2.76 5.48
N SER A 409 -1.17 -1.87 4.49
CA SER A 409 -0.34 -1.94 3.28
C SER A 409 1.15 -1.65 3.53
N SER A 410 1.48 -0.98 4.64
CA SER A 410 2.86 -0.63 5.01
C SER A 410 3.33 -1.32 6.29
N PHE A 411 4.64 -1.57 6.37
CA PHE A 411 5.29 -2.06 7.60
C PHE A 411 4.98 -1.16 8.80
N ILE A 412 5.07 0.16 8.63
CA ILE A 412 4.79 1.13 9.70
C ILE A 412 3.34 1.02 10.16
N GLY A 413 2.37 1.00 9.23
CA GLY A 413 0.96 0.84 9.56
C GLY A 413 0.65 -0.47 10.30
N PHE A 414 1.28 -1.57 9.88
CA PHE A 414 1.17 -2.86 10.58
C PHE A 414 1.71 -2.76 12.02
N GLN A 415 2.90 -2.19 12.21
CA GLN A 415 3.48 -2.02 13.55
C GLN A 415 2.68 -1.05 14.43
N GLN A 416 2.19 0.06 13.89
CA GLN A 416 1.28 1.00 14.55
C GLN A 416 -0.05 0.36 14.94
N SER A 417 -0.54 -0.59 14.14
CA SER A 417 -1.75 -1.34 14.43
C SER A 417 -1.51 -2.34 15.57
N VAL A 418 -0.37 -3.05 15.56
CA VAL A 418 0.02 -4.00 16.60
C VAL A 418 0.40 -3.32 17.94
N SER A 419 1.02 -2.15 17.92
CA SER A 419 1.34 -1.41 19.15
C SER A 419 0.09 -0.92 19.89
N LYS A 420 -1.05 -0.81 19.18
CA LYS A 420 -2.36 -0.43 19.74
C LYS A 420 -3.12 -1.63 20.30
N CYS A 421 -2.54 -2.82 20.37
CA CYS A 421 -3.22 -3.97 20.97
C CYS A 421 -3.28 -3.84 22.50
N ASP A 422 -4.38 -4.24 23.13
CA ASP A 422 -4.44 -4.39 24.60
C ASP A 422 -4.00 -5.81 25.01
N ILE A 423 -4.23 -6.79 24.13
CA ILE A 423 -3.75 -8.18 24.25
C ILE A 423 -3.33 -8.63 22.83
N LEU A 424 -2.20 -9.33 22.70
CA LEU A 424 -1.80 -9.99 21.46
C LEU A 424 -1.71 -11.52 21.65
N ILE A 425 -2.38 -12.27 20.78
CA ILE A 425 -2.34 -13.74 20.76
C ILE A 425 -1.37 -14.22 19.66
N PRO A 426 -0.21 -14.79 20.00
CA PRO A 426 0.60 -15.54 19.05
C PRO A 426 -0.11 -16.88 18.78
N LEU A 427 -0.79 -17.01 17.64
CA LEU A 427 -1.58 -18.20 17.28
C LEU A 427 -0.72 -19.41 16.85
N LEU A 428 0.16 -19.83 17.75
CA LEU A 428 1.12 -20.92 17.59
C LEU A 428 0.55 -22.18 18.24
N PHE A 429 0.09 -23.13 17.41
CA PHE A 429 -0.46 -24.41 17.86
C PHE A 429 0.37 -25.58 17.29
N PRO A 430 0.64 -26.65 18.06
CA PRO A 430 1.35 -27.83 17.55
C PRO A 430 0.67 -28.42 16.30
N GLU A 431 -0.66 -28.46 16.29
CA GLU A 431 -1.48 -29.09 15.24
C GLU A 431 -1.65 -28.21 13.99
N ALA A 432 -1.35 -26.90 14.10
CA ALA A 432 -1.49 -25.94 13.00
C ALA A 432 -0.28 -25.91 12.04
N GLY A 433 0.61 -26.90 12.13
CA GLY A 433 1.92 -26.88 11.46
C GLY A 433 2.98 -26.11 12.26
N GLY A 434 2.65 -25.70 13.49
CA GLY A 434 3.51 -24.92 14.37
C GLY A 434 4.61 -25.72 15.05
N LEU A 435 4.83 -27.00 14.75
CA LEU A 435 5.80 -27.88 15.44
C LEU A 435 7.21 -27.28 15.59
N GLY A 436 7.63 -26.40 14.68
CA GLY A 436 8.89 -25.68 14.78
C GLY A 436 8.98 -24.63 15.90
N TYR A 437 7.88 -24.23 16.52
CA TYR A 437 7.89 -23.30 17.66
C TYR A 437 8.01 -24.02 19.01
N PHE A 438 8.03 -25.37 19.03
CA PHE A 438 7.96 -26.18 20.25
C PHE A 438 9.25 -26.98 20.50
N ARG A 439 9.65 -27.10 21.77
CA ARG A 439 10.87 -27.79 22.20
C ARG A 439 10.98 -29.25 21.73
N TYR A 440 9.85 -29.93 21.54
CA TYR A 440 9.81 -31.34 21.13
C TYR A 440 10.30 -31.59 19.68
N ASN A 441 10.54 -30.54 18.88
CA ASN A 441 11.14 -30.67 17.54
C ASN A 441 12.37 -29.75 17.36
N PRO A 442 13.53 -30.10 17.96
CA PRO A 442 14.75 -29.28 17.89
C PRO A 442 15.25 -29.04 16.46
N LYS A 443 14.90 -29.92 15.52
CA LYS A 443 15.24 -29.80 14.09
C LYS A 443 14.47 -28.70 13.35
N SER A 444 13.61 -27.96 14.02
CA SER A 444 12.83 -26.89 13.39
C SER A 444 12.54 -25.70 14.30
N MET A 445 13.28 -25.56 15.41
CA MET A 445 13.18 -24.43 16.34
C MET A 445 13.26 -23.10 15.58
N LYS A 446 12.12 -22.40 15.48
CA LYS A 446 11.91 -21.11 14.83
C LYS A 446 11.48 -20.07 15.87
N LEU A 447 11.87 -18.82 15.67
CA LEU A 447 11.22 -17.67 16.29
C LEU A 447 9.95 -17.33 15.50
N SER A 448 8.85 -16.99 16.19
CA SER A 448 7.68 -16.35 15.57
C SER A 448 7.76 -14.84 15.72
N GLY A 449 7.54 -14.07 14.66
CA GLY A 449 7.59 -12.61 14.69
C GLY A 449 6.69 -11.95 15.73
N SER A 450 5.53 -12.56 15.99
CA SER A 450 4.61 -12.10 17.03
C SER A 450 5.24 -12.12 18.43
N LEU A 451 6.22 -13.00 18.70
CA LEU A 451 6.90 -13.04 20.00
C LEU A 451 7.84 -11.84 20.19
N SER A 452 8.53 -11.39 19.14
CA SER A 452 9.31 -10.14 19.20
C SER A 452 8.41 -8.94 19.48
N GLN A 453 7.26 -8.86 18.79
CA GLN A 453 6.28 -7.77 18.99
C GLN A 453 5.69 -7.77 20.40
N LEU A 454 5.39 -8.95 20.98
CA LEU A 454 4.96 -9.05 22.38
C LEU A 454 5.99 -8.43 23.35
N ILE A 455 7.26 -8.78 23.14
CA ILE A 455 8.35 -8.38 24.02
C ILE A 455 8.65 -6.89 23.84
N GLY A 456 8.73 -6.40 22.59
CA GLY A 456 9.09 -5.02 22.28
C GLY A 456 8.00 -3.97 22.52
N TYR A 457 6.73 -4.34 22.39
CA TYR A 457 5.60 -3.45 22.74
C TYR A 457 5.07 -3.67 24.16
N HIS A 458 5.68 -4.55 24.95
CA HIS A 458 5.25 -4.86 26.32
C HIS A 458 3.77 -5.30 26.40
N LEU A 459 3.34 -6.13 25.44
CA LEU A 459 1.93 -6.49 25.28
C LEU A 459 1.54 -7.69 26.15
N PRO A 460 0.45 -7.58 26.95
CA PRO A 460 -0.19 -8.74 27.57
C PRO A 460 -0.57 -9.80 26.52
N SER A 461 -0.48 -11.08 26.88
CA SER A 461 -0.64 -12.15 25.91
C SER A 461 -1.29 -13.43 26.43
N VAL A 462 -1.85 -14.20 25.50
CA VAL A 462 -2.37 -15.54 25.76
C VAL A 462 -1.65 -16.49 24.81
N MET A 463 -0.91 -17.47 25.34
CA MET A 463 -0.04 -18.32 24.51
C MET A 463 -0.01 -19.77 25.00
N HIS A 464 0.39 -20.69 24.12
CA HIS A 464 0.49 -22.11 24.48
C HIS A 464 1.55 -22.32 25.58
N LYS A 465 1.27 -23.22 26.53
CA LYS A 465 2.11 -23.46 27.71
C LYS A 465 3.59 -23.69 27.38
N ASP A 466 3.90 -24.56 26.42
CA ASP A 466 5.29 -24.83 26.00
C ASP A 466 6.03 -23.60 25.43
N ILE A 467 5.30 -22.66 24.80
CA ILE A 467 5.86 -21.40 24.30
C ILE A 467 6.17 -20.50 25.48
N TYR A 468 5.22 -20.35 26.42
CA TYR A 468 5.46 -19.60 27.66
C TYR A 468 6.65 -20.15 28.44
N ASP A 469 6.72 -21.46 28.69
CA ASP A 469 7.84 -22.09 29.40
C ASP A 469 9.20 -21.93 28.68
N SER A 470 9.17 -21.57 27.39
CA SER A 470 10.37 -21.28 26.58
C SER A 470 10.77 -19.80 26.55
N TYR A 471 9.84 -18.88 26.77
CA TYR A 471 10.07 -17.43 26.62
C TYR A 471 9.81 -16.61 27.89
N LYS A 472 9.24 -17.19 28.96
CA LYS A 472 8.83 -16.50 30.20
C LYS A 472 9.90 -15.59 30.82
N ASP A 473 11.17 -15.95 30.69
CA ASP A 473 12.29 -15.20 31.29
C ASP A 473 12.64 -13.93 30.47
N VAL A 474 12.15 -13.82 29.23
CA VAL A 474 12.29 -12.67 28.33
C VAL A 474 10.96 -11.95 28.05
N LEU A 475 9.83 -12.43 28.61
CA LEU A 475 8.54 -11.72 28.49
C LEU A 475 8.56 -10.45 29.33
N THR A 476 8.15 -9.35 28.72
CA THR A 476 8.16 -7.99 29.33
C THR A 476 6.80 -7.56 29.87
N ALA A 477 5.78 -8.41 29.75
CA ALA A 477 4.40 -8.17 30.17
C ALA A 477 3.71 -9.47 30.63
N PRO A 478 2.58 -9.39 31.35
CA PRO A 478 1.87 -10.57 31.83
C PRO A 478 1.39 -11.48 30.69
N ALA A 479 1.54 -12.79 30.87
CA ALA A 479 1.00 -13.78 29.94
C ALA A 479 0.15 -14.82 30.70
N THR A 480 -0.99 -15.21 30.12
CA THR A 480 -1.72 -16.41 30.53
C THR A 480 -1.40 -17.56 29.58
N THR A 481 -1.45 -18.78 30.09
CA THR A 481 -1.12 -19.99 29.34
C THR A 481 -2.35 -20.85 29.06
N HIS A 482 -2.35 -21.53 27.93
CA HIS A 482 -3.33 -22.57 27.62
C HIS A 482 -2.66 -23.86 27.13
N GLU A 483 -3.38 -24.97 27.29
CA GLU A 483 -3.05 -26.28 26.72
C GLU A 483 -3.55 -26.40 25.27
N SER A 484 -3.31 -27.54 24.62
CA SER A 484 -3.76 -27.83 23.25
C SER A 484 -5.29 -27.97 23.06
N THR A 485 -6.15 -27.65 24.04
CA THR A 485 -7.62 -27.68 23.90
C THR A 485 -8.22 -26.31 23.58
N GLU A 486 -9.47 -26.27 23.07
CA GLU A 486 -10.21 -25.01 22.86
C GLU A 486 -10.74 -24.43 24.18
N GLU A 487 -11.22 -25.29 25.09
CA GLU A 487 -11.67 -24.90 26.45
C GLU A 487 -10.56 -24.23 27.26
N SER A 488 -9.32 -24.75 27.20
CA SER A 488 -8.19 -24.13 27.90
C SER A 488 -7.83 -22.76 27.33
N LEU A 489 -8.01 -22.56 26.02
CA LEU A 489 -7.76 -21.29 25.35
C LEU A 489 -8.84 -20.27 25.71
N ASP A 490 -10.12 -20.65 25.66
CA ASP A 490 -11.26 -19.82 26.11
C ASP A 490 -11.07 -19.31 27.55
N LYS A 491 -10.72 -20.22 28.48
CA LYS A 491 -10.47 -19.88 29.88
C LYS A 491 -9.30 -18.89 30.04
N ALA A 492 -8.19 -19.12 29.34
CA ALA A 492 -7.01 -18.26 29.40
C ALA A 492 -7.25 -16.87 28.79
N LEU A 493 -8.09 -16.79 27.75
CA LEU A 493 -8.55 -15.54 27.13
C LEU A 493 -9.42 -14.73 28.08
N LYS A 494 -10.48 -15.33 28.63
CA LYS A 494 -11.37 -14.71 29.62
C LYS A 494 -10.59 -14.16 30.82
N GLN A 495 -9.63 -14.94 31.34
CA GLN A 495 -8.76 -14.50 32.43
C GLN A 495 -7.89 -13.28 32.04
N MET A 496 -7.30 -13.26 30.85
CA MET A 496 -6.46 -12.13 30.42
C MET A 496 -7.30 -10.88 30.14
N ILE A 497 -8.45 -11.01 29.47
CA ILE A 497 -9.40 -9.91 29.22
C ILE A 497 -9.81 -9.24 30.54
N GLN A 498 -10.19 -10.04 31.55
CA GLN A 498 -10.50 -9.53 32.89
C GLN A 498 -9.30 -8.83 33.55
N THR A 499 -8.10 -9.41 33.44
CA THR A 499 -6.87 -8.84 34.02
C THR A 499 -6.52 -7.49 33.41
N VAL A 500 -6.53 -7.39 32.08
CA VAL A 500 -6.21 -6.14 31.37
C VAL A 500 -7.29 -5.08 31.59
N ALA A 501 -8.58 -5.45 31.58
CA ALA A 501 -9.67 -4.53 31.91
C ALA A 501 -9.57 -3.96 33.33
N GLN A 502 -9.20 -4.78 34.32
CA GLN A 502 -8.97 -4.33 35.69
C GLN A 502 -7.76 -3.39 35.79
N ASN A 503 -6.65 -3.71 35.11
CA ASN A 503 -5.45 -2.88 35.09
C ASN A 503 -5.71 -1.53 34.41
N ARG A 504 -6.43 -1.51 33.28
CA ARG A 504 -6.84 -0.27 32.59
C ARG A 504 -7.71 0.62 33.49
N LYS A 505 -8.72 0.05 34.17
CA LYS A 505 -9.55 0.78 35.16
C LYS A 505 -8.71 1.36 36.31
N ARG A 506 -7.71 0.62 36.82
CA ARG A 506 -6.79 1.14 37.84
C ARG A 506 -5.92 2.28 37.32
N ALA A 507 -5.33 2.14 36.13
CA ALA A 507 -4.47 3.16 35.53
C ALA A 507 -5.20 4.50 35.29
N CYS A 508 -6.41 4.45 34.71
CA CYS A 508 -7.24 5.64 34.50
C CYS A 508 -7.58 6.32 35.84
N ASN A 509 -7.94 5.55 36.87
CA ASN A 509 -8.32 6.09 38.17
C ASN A 509 -7.16 6.75 38.96
N HIS A 510 -5.90 6.49 38.60
CA HIS A 510 -4.73 7.06 39.27
C HIS A 510 -4.12 8.28 38.55
N SER A 511 -4.70 8.70 37.41
CA SER A 511 -4.24 9.89 36.65
C SER A 511 -5.15 11.15 36.68
N PRO A 512 -6.02 11.41 37.69
CA PRO A 512 -7.02 12.47 37.61
C PRO A 512 -6.50 13.92 37.68
N ASN A 513 -5.22 14.14 38.01
CA ASN A 513 -4.67 15.46 38.33
C ASN A 513 -3.66 16.04 37.32
N ILE A 514 -3.48 15.44 36.13
CA ILE A 514 -2.65 16.04 35.07
C ILE A 514 -3.54 16.88 34.13
N ILE A 515 -3.97 18.04 34.63
CA ILE A 515 -4.61 19.08 33.82
C ILE A 515 -3.50 20.01 33.29
N HIS A 516 -3.42 20.11 31.97
CA HIS A 516 -2.54 20.99 31.20
C HIS A 516 -1.01 20.91 31.45
N GLY A 517 -0.34 20.16 30.57
CA GLY A 517 1.02 20.51 30.13
C GLY A 517 2.16 19.56 30.53
N LYS A 518 2.69 18.87 29.51
CA LYS A 518 3.97 18.13 29.44
C LYS A 518 4.02 16.73 30.08
N LYS A 519 4.43 15.80 29.21
CA LYS A 519 4.94 14.42 29.44
C LYS A 519 3.97 13.41 30.06
N CYS A 520 3.49 12.53 29.19
CA CYS A 520 3.13 11.16 29.55
C CYS A 520 4.28 10.50 30.32
N LEU A 521 3.94 9.66 31.30
CA LEU A 521 4.90 8.87 32.06
C LEU A 521 5.70 7.94 31.13
N PRO A 522 7.02 7.74 31.35
CA PRO A 522 7.66 6.54 30.85
C PRO A 522 7.05 5.31 31.53
N THR A 523 7.00 4.19 30.81
CA THR A 523 6.68 2.86 31.34
C THR A 523 7.59 2.49 32.53
N PRO A 524 7.17 1.55 33.40
CA PRO A 524 7.77 1.38 34.73
C PRO A 524 9.27 1.06 34.66
N PRO A 525 10.07 1.53 35.63
CA PRO A 525 11.49 1.24 35.66
C PRO A 525 11.75 -0.27 35.76
N LEU A 526 12.85 -0.70 35.14
CA LEU A 526 13.39 -2.05 35.28
C LEU A 526 13.49 -2.45 36.76
N ARG A 527 12.87 -3.60 37.09
CA ARG A 527 12.86 -4.36 38.37
C ARG A 527 13.20 -3.58 39.66
N PRO A 528 12.27 -3.46 40.64
CA PRO A 528 12.52 -2.81 41.93
C PRO A 528 13.67 -3.36 42.80
N GLU A 529 14.21 -4.55 42.49
CA GLU A 529 15.15 -5.28 43.35
C GLU A 529 16.58 -4.70 43.42
N LEU A 530 16.95 -3.77 42.53
CA LEU A 530 18.25 -3.06 42.62
C LEU A 530 18.19 -1.71 43.36
N GLN A 531 17.00 -1.13 43.53
CA GLN A 531 16.89 0.25 44.04
C GLN A 531 16.95 0.35 45.57
N SER A 532 16.71 -0.77 46.28
CA SER A 532 16.76 -0.87 47.74
C SER A 532 18.18 -0.76 48.33
N GLN A 533 19.24 -0.94 47.53
CA GLN A 533 20.63 -0.86 48.00
C GLN A 533 21.27 0.52 47.84
N LEU A 534 20.72 1.42 47.02
CA LEU A 534 21.30 2.74 46.75
C LEU A 534 20.72 3.89 47.59
N VAL A 535 19.57 3.67 48.25
CA VAL A 535 18.93 4.69 49.11
C VAL A 535 19.54 4.73 50.53
N ALA A 536 20.40 3.77 50.89
CA ALA A 536 21.01 3.64 52.22
C ALA A 536 22.16 4.63 52.50
N SER A 537 22.64 5.39 51.51
CA SER A 537 23.83 6.27 51.67
C SER A 537 23.58 7.76 51.42
N ALA A 538 22.32 8.20 51.25
CA ALA A 538 21.99 9.59 50.90
C ALA A 538 20.98 10.25 51.88
N LYS A 539 21.19 10.07 53.19
CA LYS A 539 20.46 10.81 54.25
C LYS A 539 21.39 11.45 55.27
N GLN A 540 22.07 12.51 54.86
CA GLN A 540 22.60 13.54 55.77
C GLN A 540 22.70 14.87 55.01
N THR A 541 22.35 15.98 55.69
CA THR A 541 22.17 17.36 55.16
C THR A 541 20.95 17.52 54.23
N SER A 542 20.18 18.61 54.22
CA SER A 542 20.20 19.85 55.03
C SER A 542 18.78 20.37 55.32
N SER A 543 18.66 21.40 56.17
CA SER A 543 17.43 21.99 56.69
C SER A 543 17.07 23.37 56.10
N GLN A 544 15.80 23.79 56.27
CA GLN A 544 15.26 25.17 56.30
C GLN A 544 15.29 26.05 55.03
N SER A 545 14.12 26.59 54.62
CA SER A 545 13.75 28.00 54.88
C SER A 545 12.28 28.32 54.45
N ASP A 546 11.71 29.41 54.95
CA ASP A 546 10.26 29.71 55.00
C ASP A 546 9.68 30.68 53.93
N THR A 547 8.33 30.82 53.98
CA THR A 547 7.46 31.91 53.42
C THR A 547 7.18 31.88 51.90
N LYS A 548 6.04 32.38 51.38
CA LYS A 548 5.05 33.37 51.89
C LYS A 548 3.66 33.17 51.26
N THR A 549 2.58 33.61 51.91
CA THR A 549 1.17 33.48 51.45
C THR A 549 0.52 34.82 51.04
N THR A 550 -0.42 34.76 50.09
CA THR A 550 -1.42 35.81 49.77
C THR A 550 -2.71 35.18 49.22
N PRO A 551 -3.92 35.77 49.43
CA PRO A 551 -5.21 35.10 49.18
C PRO A 551 -5.85 35.43 47.80
N PRO A 552 -6.80 34.61 47.32
CA PRO A 552 -7.51 34.84 46.06
C PRO A 552 -8.78 35.72 46.17
N LEU A 553 -9.18 36.30 45.04
CA LEU A 553 -10.38 37.13 44.83
C LEU A 553 -11.65 36.29 44.51
N PRO A 554 -12.87 36.86 44.65
CA PRO A 554 -14.13 36.13 44.46
C PRO A 554 -14.57 36.00 42.98
N PRO A 555 -15.45 35.04 42.65
CA PRO A 555 -15.96 34.84 41.29
C PRO A 555 -17.08 35.83 40.90
N PRO A 556 -17.23 36.14 39.59
CA PRO A 556 -18.34 36.95 39.04
C PRO A 556 -19.65 36.14 38.91
N PRO A 557 -20.81 36.80 38.69
CA PRO A 557 -22.13 36.22 38.93
C PRO A 557 -22.67 35.31 37.83
N GLN A 558 -23.62 34.44 38.20
CA GLN A 558 -24.43 33.63 37.29
C GLN A 558 -25.63 34.44 36.78
N ASP A 559 -25.87 34.43 35.47
CA ASP A 559 -27.12 34.91 34.88
C ASP A 559 -28.07 33.73 34.60
N ASN A 560 -29.33 33.89 34.99
CA ASN A 560 -30.41 32.97 34.66
C ASN A 560 -31.08 33.41 33.35
N ASN A 561 -31.46 32.47 32.48
CA ASN A 561 -32.51 32.73 31.49
C ASN A 561 -33.29 31.46 31.15
N ASP A 562 -34.56 31.45 31.51
CA ASP A 562 -35.56 30.47 31.07
C ASP A 562 -35.94 30.68 29.61
N LYS A 563 -36.26 29.58 28.89
CA LYS A 563 -37.24 29.58 27.77
C LYS A 563 -37.81 28.16 27.56
N PRO A 564 -39.02 28.03 26.99
CA PRO A 564 -39.93 26.94 27.35
C PRO A 564 -39.83 25.68 26.47
N ALA A 565 -40.25 24.55 27.05
CA ALA A 565 -40.38 23.27 26.36
C ALA A 565 -41.64 23.22 25.47
N VAL A 566 -41.48 22.72 24.24
CA VAL A 566 -42.58 22.35 23.33
C VAL A 566 -42.80 20.85 23.42
N SER A 567 -43.99 20.41 23.80
CA SER A 567 -44.35 18.99 23.87
C SER A 567 -44.85 18.48 22.51
N LEU A 568 -44.17 17.49 21.94
CA LEU A 568 -44.67 16.70 20.82
C LEU A 568 -45.19 15.34 21.31
N SER A 569 -46.39 14.98 20.88
CA SER A 569 -47.10 13.78 21.28
C SER A 569 -46.60 12.52 20.58
N ILE A 570 -46.47 11.44 21.34
CA ILE A 570 -46.04 10.12 20.85
C ILE A 570 -47.29 9.30 20.45
N PRO A 571 -47.39 8.78 19.21
CA PRO A 571 -48.44 7.83 18.84
C PRO A 571 -48.15 6.43 19.43
N PRO A 572 -49.19 5.60 19.67
CA PRO A 572 -49.04 4.34 20.39
C PRO A 572 -48.27 3.27 19.60
N LYS A 573 -47.62 2.37 20.33
CA LYS A 573 -46.94 1.20 19.78
C LYS A 573 -47.95 0.16 19.31
N GLU A 574 -47.83 -0.31 18.07
CA GLU A 574 -48.49 -1.54 17.62
C GLU A 574 -47.57 -2.76 17.84
N ASP A 575 -48.19 -3.88 18.20
CA ASP A 575 -47.51 -5.15 18.45
C ASP A 575 -47.04 -5.81 17.14
N THR A 576 -45.74 -6.08 17.03
CA THR A 576 -45.14 -6.74 15.86
C THR A 576 -44.81 -8.21 16.16
N ALA A 577 -45.81 -9.07 16.07
CA ALA A 577 -45.63 -10.51 16.08
C ALA A 577 -45.38 -11.05 14.66
N ASN A 578 -44.28 -11.79 14.47
CA ASN A 578 -44.02 -12.72 13.36
C ASN A 578 -44.43 -12.26 11.94
N ILE A 579 -43.63 -11.36 11.36
CA ILE A 579 -43.53 -11.24 9.89
C ILE A 579 -42.13 -11.73 9.48
N GLN A 580 -42.08 -12.89 8.81
CA GLN A 580 -40.90 -13.26 8.03
C GLN A 580 -40.74 -12.22 6.91
N LYS A 581 -39.77 -11.32 7.06
CA LYS A 581 -39.45 -10.34 6.01
C LYS A 581 -38.97 -11.12 4.77
N PRO A 582 -39.62 -10.97 3.59
CA PRO A 582 -39.04 -11.45 2.36
C PRO A 582 -37.71 -10.70 2.09
N PRO A 583 -36.80 -11.23 1.26
CA PRO A 583 -35.59 -10.52 0.89
C PRO A 583 -35.94 -9.26 0.07
N ILE A 584 -35.96 -8.11 0.75
CA ILE A 584 -36.42 -6.80 0.22
C ILE A 584 -35.60 -6.31 -0.99
N ARG A 585 -34.41 -6.87 -1.25
CA ARG A 585 -33.43 -6.31 -2.18
C ARG A 585 -33.61 -6.69 -3.67
N SER A 586 -34.42 -7.69 -4.04
CA SER A 586 -34.46 -8.19 -5.43
C SER A 586 -35.27 -7.37 -6.44
N TRP A 587 -35.58 -6.10 -6.16
CA TRP A 587 -36.52 -5.28 -6.96
C TRP A 587 -36.02 -3.88 -7.34
N MET A 588 -34.88 -3.42 -6.84
CA MET A 588 -34.31 -2.13 -7.24
C MET A 588 -33.57 -2.28 -8.57
N SER A 589 -33.88 -1.40 -9.54
CA SER A 589 -33.06 -1.30 -10.76
C SER A 589 -31.71 -0.66 -10.46
N ARG A 590 -30.72 -0.85 -11.35
CA ARG A 590 -29.40 -0.18 -11.28
C ARG A 590 -29.58 1.33 -11.15
N ASP A 591 -30.46 1.92 -11.95
CA ASP A 591 -30.78 3.35 -11.92
C ASP A 591 -31.40 3.80 -10.59
N ALA A 592 -32.27 2.99 -9.98
CA ALA A 592 -32.89 3.32 -8.69
C ALA A 592 -31.92 3.27 -7.52
N LEU A 593 -30.80 2.55 -7.66
CA LEU A 593 -29.70 2.52 -6.70
C LEU A 593 -28.73 3.71 -6.90
N ILE A 594 -28.43 4.06 -8.15
CA ILE A 594 -27.45 5.08 -8.52
C ILE A 594 -28.01 6.50 -8.42
N ARG A 595 -29.21 6.75 -8.96
CA ARG A 595 -29.79 8.10 -9.08
C ARG A 595 -29.77 8.93 -7.78
N PRO A 596 -30.08 8.38 -6.59
CA PRO A 596 -30.01 9.15 -5.36
C PRO A 596 -28.61 9.71 -5.05
N GLN A 597 -27.53 9.06 -5.53
CA GLN A 597 -26.17 9.56 -5.41
C GLN A 597 -25.90 10.71 -6.40
N GLU A 598 -26.28 10.53 -7.67
CA GLU A 598 -26.15 11.57 -8.70
C GLU A 598 -26.93 12.84 -8.33
N GLU A 599 -28.15 12.70 -7.80
CA GLU A 599 -28.97 13.82 -7.32
C GLU A 599 -28.30 14.56 -6.13
N ARG A 600 -27.68 13.85 -5.19
CA ARG A 600 -26.94 14.47 -4.08
C ARG A 600 -25.71 15.24 -4.57
N GLN A 601 -24.94 14.62 -5.47
CA GLN A 601 -23.75 15.22 -6.09
C GLN A 601 -24.12 16.52 -6.81
N TYR A 602 -25.12 16.49 -7.68
CA TYR A 602 -25.58 17.65 -8.44
C TYR A 602 -26.02 18.81 -7.55
N VAL A 603 -26.77 18.54 -6.47
CA VAL A 603 -27.16 19.55 -5.48
C VAL A 603 -25.93 20.15 -4.79
N TRP A 604 -25.01 19.29 -4.32
CA TRP A 604 -23.78 19.73 -3.65
C TRP A 604 -22.89 20.60 -4.55
N GLU A 605 -22.71 20.23 -5.82
CA GLU A 605 -21.98 21.06 -6.79
C GLU A 605 -22.69 22.37 -7.11
N LYS A 606 -24.03 22.37 -7.19
CA LYS A 606 -24.80 23.61 -7.42
C LYS A 606 -24.58 24.58 -6.26
N GLU A 607 -24.70 24.10 -5.02
CA GLU A 607 -24.43 24.90 -3.81
C GLU A 607 -22.98 25.41 -3.79
N LYS A 608 -22.01 24.57 -4.16
CA LYS A 608 -20.59 24.99 -4.25
C LYS A 608 -20.32 26.02 -5.33
N ARG A 609 -20.83 25.82 -6.55
CA ARG A 609 -20.77 26.82 -7.64
C ARG A 609 -21.42 28.14 -7.24
N GLU A 610 -22.49 28.12 -6.45
CA GLU A 610 -23.11 29.34 -5.91
C GLU A 610 -22.27 30.02 -4.83
N GLN A 611 -21.64 29.26 -3.91
CA GLN A 611 -20.71 29.77 -2.90
C GLN A 611 -19.41 30.34 -3.50
N GLN A 612 -18.97 29.84 -4.65
CA GLN A 612 -17.71 30.21 -5.30
C GLN A 612 -17.83 31.45 -6.21
N LYS A 613 -19.05 31.93 -6.53
CA LYS A 613 -19.25 33.13 -7.36
C LYS A 613 -18.58 34.37 -6.74
N GLY A 614 -17.48 34.80 -7.34
CA GLY A 614 -16.67 35.94 -6.87
C GLY A 614 -15.53 35.58 -5.90
N ASN A 615 -15.19 34.30 -5.75
CA ASN A 615 -14.09 33.84 -4.90
C ASN A 615 -12.77 33.70 -5.67
N ASP A 616 -12.10 34.82 -5.96
CA ASP A 616 -10.82 34.88 -6.69
C ASP A 616 -9.69 34.07 -6.03
N LYS A 617 -9.84 33.69 -4.74
CA LYS A 617 -8.86 32.92 -3.96
C LYS A 617 -8.49 31.60 -4.62
N ASN A 618 -9.45 30.87 -5.20
CA ASN A 618 -9.17 29.56 -5.78
C ASN A 618 -8.42 29.68 -7.11
N ALA A 619 -8.79 30.66 -7.94
CA ALA A 619 -8.02 31.03 -9.13
C ALA A 619 -6.58 31.44 -8.76
N GLN A 620 -6.39 32.24 -7.70
CA GLN A 620 -5.07 32.58 -7.17
C GLN A 620 -4.30 31.35 -6.70
N LEU A 621 -4.91 30.44 -5.93
CA LEU A 621 -4.26 29.20 -5.47
C LEU A 621 -3.85 28.28 -6.64
N ARG A 622 -4.71 28.15 -7.65
CA ARG A 622 -4.41 27.44 -8.90
C ARG A 622 -3.21 28.06 -9.63
N GLN A 623 -3.17 29.39 -9.71
CA GLN A 623 -2.08 30.14 -10.35
C GLN A 623 -0.76 30.01 -9.58
N GLU A 624 -0.75 30.25 -8.26
CA GLU A 624 0.45 30.09 -7.41
C GLU A 624 1.01 28.67 -7.43
N PHE A 625 0.16 27.66 -7.54
CA PHE A 625 0.60 26.28 -7.69
C PHE A 625 1.16 26.01 -9.09
N ARG A 626 0.48 26.48 -10.15
CA ARG A 626 0.96 26.40 -11.53
C ARG A 626 2.35 27.03 -11.66
N GLU A 627 2.58 28.19 -11.04
CA GLU A 627 3.86 28.88 -11.02
C GLU A 627 4.97 28.04 -10.36
N LYS A 628 4.72 27.40 -9.21
CA LYS A 628 5.70 26.53 -8.53
C LYS A 628 6.02 25.25 -9.33
N VAL A 629 5.00 24.66 -9.96
CA VAL A 629 5.17 23.49 -10.83
C VAL A 629 5.95 23.86 -12.10
N LEU A 630 5.70 25.04 -12.67
CA LEU A 630 6.47 25.60 -13.78
C LEU A 630 7.90 25.96 -13.38
N GLU A 631 8.13 26.55 -12.20
CA GLU A 631 9.47 26.84 -11.66
C GLU A 631 10.29 25.56 -11.55
N SER A 632 9.72 24.50 -10.98
CA SER A 632 10.35 23.19 -10.88
C SER A 632 10.67 22.60 -12.27
N ALA A 633 9.73 22.65 -13.22
CA ALA A 633 9.94 22.15 -14.59
C ALA A 633 10.96 22.96 -15.40
N ASN A 634 11.05 24.26 -15.15
CA ASN A 634 11.99 25.19 -15.78
C ASN A 634 13.36 25.23 -15.06
N SER A 635 13.56 24.47 -13.98
CA SER A 635 14.89 24.29 -13.39
C SER A 635 15.87 23.69 -14.43
N PRO A 636 17.18 24.03 -14.40
CA PRO A 636 18.13 23.54 -15.40
C PRO A 636 18.22 22.02 -15.49
N ALA A 637 18.00 21.31 -14.38
CA ALA A 637 17.95 19.85 -14.34
C ALA A 637 16.73 19.30 -15.10
N ASN A 638 15.54 19.84 -14.83
CA ASN A 638 14.31 19.41 -15.51
C ASN A 638 14.29 19.85 -16.98
N GLN A 639 14.81 21.03 -17.33
CA GLN A 639 14.99 21.40 -18.75
C GLN A 639 15.88 20.39 -19.50
N ALA A 640 16.98 19.91 -18.87
CA ALA A 640 17.81 18.88 -19.46
C ALA A 640 17.10 17.51 -19.59
N LEU A 641 16.25 17.14 -18.63
CA LEU A 641 15.40 15.94 -18.71
C LEU A 641 14.33 16.06 -19.79
N GLN A 642 13.63 17.19 -19.90
CA GLN A 642 12.65 17.48 -20.95
C GLN A 642 13.30 17.40 -22.35
N LEU A 643 14.44 18.06 -22.55
CA LEU A 643 15.20 18.01 -23.80
C LEU A 643 15.63 16.58 -24.16
N LYS A 644 16.08 15.80 -23.16
CA LYS A 644 16.43 14.38 -23.33
C LYS A 644 15.22 13.53 -23.71
N ALA A 645 14.08 13.73 -23.05
CA ALA A 645 12.84 12.99 -23.33
C ALA A 645 12.34 13.27 -24.76
N GLY A 646 12.19 14.55 -25.13
CA GLY A 646 11.80 14.93 -26.49
C GLY A 646 12.79 14.47 -27.55
N LYS A 647 14.10 14.42 -27.23
CA LYS A 647 15.11 13.85 -28.13
C LYS A 647 14.90 12.34 -28.34
N LEU A 648 14.71 11.57 -27.28
CA LEU A 648 14.49 10.11 -27.36
C LEU A 648 13.24 9.79 -28.19
N LEU A 649 12.14 10.52 -27.97
CA LEU A 649 10.89 10.37 -28.73
C LEU A 649 11.13 10.62 -30.23
N ARG A 650 11.78 11.74 -30.60
CA ARG A 650 12.08 12.06 -32.01
C ARG A 650 13.06 11.08 -32.67
N GLU A 651 14.09 10.63 -31.96
CA GLU A 651 15.04 9.63 -32.48
C GLU A 651 14.34 8.28 -32.73
N ALA A 652 13.44 7.87 -31.83
CA ALA A 652 12.64 6.66 -32.00
C ALA A 652 11.61 6.79 -33.14
N MET A 653 10.87 7.90 -33.24
CA MET A 653 9.97 8.15 -34.37
C MET A 653 10.70 8.16 -35.72
N THR A 654 11.89 8.78 -35.78
CA THR A 654 12.74 8.77 -36.99
C THR A 654 13.17 7.35 -37.36
N LYS A 655 13.48 6.52 -36.35
CA LYS A 655 13.85 5.11 -36.54
C LYS A 655 12.67 4.27 -37.03
N PHE A 656 11.47 4.47 -36.47
CA PHE A 656 10.28 3.69 -36.84
C PHE A 656 9.74 4.06 -38.24
N THR A 657 9.86 5.32 -38.63
CA THR A 657 9.48 5.81 -39.97
C THR A 657 10.54 5.58 -41.06
N ALA A 658 11.71 5.03 -40.72
CA ALA A 658 12.79 4.78 -41.68
C ALA A 658 12.41 3.68 -42.70
N PRO A 659 12.65 3.86 -44.01
CA PRO A 659 12.37 2.84 -45.02
C PRO A 659 13.07 1.52 -44.73
N GLY A 660 12.31 0.43 -44.63
CA GLY A 660 12.83 -0.90 -44.31
C GLY A 660 13.05 -1.16 -42.82
N TYR A 661 12.56 -0.31 -41.92
CA TYR A 661 12.47 -0.66 -40.50
C TYR A 661 11.45 -1.80 -40.29
N GLU A 662 11.94 -2.99 -39.95
CA GLU A 662 11.13 -4.06 -39.39
C GLU A 662 11.33 -4.07 -37.86
N PRO A 663 10.27 -3.91 -37.04
CA PRO A 663 10.41 -3.98 -35.60
C PRO A 663 10.88 -5.37 -35.16
N VAL A 664 11.90 -5.43 -34.31
CA VAL A 664 12.45 -6.69 -33.79
C VAL A 664 11.46 -7.27 -32.77
N MET A 665 10.60 -8.18 -33.25
CA MET A 665 9.55 -8.85 -32.47
C MET A 665 10.11 -9.93 -31.53
N ASP A 666 11.03 -9.59 -30.61
CA ASP A 666 11.33 -10.45 -29.47
C ASP A 666 10.22 -10.27 -28.42
N GLU A 667 9.18 -11.11 -28.52
CA GLU A 667 8.01 -11.12 -27.62
C GLU A 667 8.38 -11.15 -26.12
N LYS A 668 9.59 -11.61 -25.76
CA LYS A 668 10.04 -11.76 -24.38
C LYS A 668 10.98 -10.65 -23.90
N LYS A 669 11.40 -9.74 -24.77
CA LYS A 669 12.38 -8.69 -24.43
C LYS A 669 12.07 -7.30 -24.96
N ASP A 670 11.12 -7.14 -25.88
CA ASP A 670 10.76 -5.83 -26.42
C ASP A 670 10.31 -4.87 -25.29
N PRO A 671 11.13 -3.86 -24.95
CA PRO A 671 10.89 -2.97 -23.82
C PRO A 671 10.05 -1.79 -24.33
N VAL A 672 8.74 -1.97 -24.34
CA VAL A 672 7.75 -1.10 -25.01
C VAL A 672 7.83 0.37 -24.56
N PHE A 673 8.30 0.60 -23.33
CA PHE A 673 8.31 1.90 -22.68
C PHE A 673 9.71 2.52 -22.54
N ASP A 674 10.78 1.95 -23.11
CA ASP A 674 12.17 2.40 -22.85
C ASP A 674 12.43 3.87 -23.19
N GLU A 675 11.84 4.37 -24.27
CA GLU A 675 11.92 5.77 -24.69
C GLU A 675 11.22 6.73 -23.72
N ILE A 676 10.23 6.23 -22.97
CA ILE A 676 9.41 7.06 -22.09
C ILE A 676 10.16 7.21 -20.76
N ILE A 677 10.72 8.38 -20.52
CA ILE A 677 11.42 8.72 -19.27
C ILE A 677 10.62 9.77 -18.49
N VAL A 678 10.84 9.84 -17.18
CA VAL A 678 10.41 11.02 -16.40
C VAL A 678 11.12 12.24 -16.97
N ALA A 679 10.33 13.19 -17.45
CA ALA A 679 10.79 14.39 -18.15
C ALA A 679 10.84 15.61 -17.22
N VAL A 680 10.10 15.58 -16.12
CA VAL A 680 10.16 16.54 -15.01
C VAL A 680 10.15 15.76 -13.71
N ASP A 681 11.23 15.83 -12.95
CA ASP A 681 11.35 15.30 -11.59
C ASP A 681 10.83 16.37 -10.61
N LEU A 682 9.69 16.10 -9.98
CA LEU A 682 9.03 17.05 -9.07
C LEU A 682 9.39 16.75 -7.63
N GLU A 683 9.59 17.81 -6.83
CA GLU A 683 9.83 17.66 -5.40
C GLU A 683 8.65 16.96 -4.70
N ALA A 684 8.96 16.16 -3.66
CA ALA A 684 7.97 15.39 -2.91
C ALA A 684 6.85 16.22 -2.23
N HIS A 685 6.99 17.55 -2.18
CA HIS A 685 5.98 18.48 -1.68
C HIS A 685 5.01 18.98 -2.79
N LEU A 686 5.43 18.90 -4.06
CA LEU A 686 4.62 19.19 -5.25
C LEU A 686 3.96 17.91 -5.79
N MET A 687 4.56 16.75 -5.57
CA MET A 687 4.08 15.46 -6.04
C MET A 687 4.21 14.38 -4.97
N GLU A 688 3.09 13.76 -4.58
CA GLU A 688 3.15 12.56 -3.76
C GLU A 688 3.52 11.34 -4.65
N PRO A 689 4.53 10.53 -4.28
CA PRO A 689 4.85 9.31 -5.01
C PRO A 689 3.77 8.24 -4.79
N GLY A 690 3.55 7.43 -5.82
CA GLY A 690 2.72 6.24 -5.77
C GLY A 690 3.34 5.16 -4.88
N ASP A 691 2.54 4.16 -4.51
CA ASP A 691 3.01 3.00 -3.74
C ASP A 691 3.38 1.79 -4.63
N GLY A 692 3.28 1.93 -5.96
CA GLY A 692 3.57 0.87 -6.94
C GLY A 692 2.61 -0.32 -6.91
N ASN A 693 1.40 -0.16 -6.34
CA ASN A 693 0.36 -1.20 -6.37
C ASN A 693 -0.70 -1.01 -7.47
N GLY A 694 -0.72 0.15 -8.11
CA GLY A 694 -1.60 0.48 -9.23
C GLY A 694 -3.06 0.74 -8.93
N GLN A 695 -3.48 0.72 -7.67
CA GLN A 695 -4.89 0.77 -7.30
C GLN A 695 -5.15 1.85 -6.23
N SER A 696 -4.51 1.76 -5.06
CA SER A 696 -4.90 2.57 -3.89
C SER A 696 -4.15 3.90 -3.75
N LYS A 697 -2.87 3.97 -4.14
CA LYS A 697 -2.09 5.23 -4.15
C LYS A 697 -1.33 5.39 -5.47
N LYS A 698 -1.98 6.04 -6.43
CA LYS A 698 -1.33 6.60 -7.62
C LYS A 698 -0.43 7.77 -7.21
N ALA A 699 0.64 8.02 -7.95
CA ALA A 699 1.40 9.26 -7.81
C ALA A 699 0.54 10.44 -8.30
N LEU A 700 0.61 11.60 -7.65
CA LEU A 700 -0.22 12.77 -8.00
C LEU A 700 0.53 14.08 -7.81
N VAL A 701 0.52 14.93 -8.84
CA VAL A 701 0.90 16.34 -8.75
C VAL A 701 -0.22 17.10 -8.04
N GLY A 702 0.14 17.84 -7.00
CA GLY A 702 -0.77 18.77 -6.34
C GLY A 702 -1.80 18.17 -5.38
N GLU A 703 -1.57 16.99 -4.81
CA GLU A 703 -2.51 16.41 -3.82
C GLU A 703 -2.79 17.38 -2.66
N THR A 704 -1.78 18.13 -2.21
CA THR A 704 -1.91 19.16 -1.18
C THR A 704 -2.51 20.49 -1.67
N LEU A 705 -2.62 20.70 -2.99
CA LEU A 705 -3.40 21.80 -3.57
C LEU A 705 -4.88 21.46 -3.55
N PHE A 706 -5.28 20.25 -3.98
CA PHE A 706 -6.69 19.86 -4.01
C PHE A 706 -7.34 20.09 -2.63
N GLY A 707 -6.63 19.74 -1.54
CA GLY A 707 -6.97 20.05 -0.14
C GLY A 707 -7.23 21.53 0.23
N LYS A 708 -7.04 22.48 -0.69
CA LYS A 708 -7.17 23.94 -0.48
C LYS A 708 -8.15 24.62 -1.42
N LEU A 709 -8.65 23.94 -2.45
CA LEU A 709 -9.55 24.51 -3.46
C LEU A 709 -11.02 24.59 -2.99
N ASP A 710 -11.35 24.04 -1.81
CA ASP A 710 -12.69 24.10 -1.21
C ASP A 710 -13.82 23.66 -2.17
N GLY A 711 -13.52 22.63 -2.97
CA GLY A 711 -14.40 22.05 -3.97
C GLY A 711 -14.48 22.76 -5.31
N ASP A 712 -13.64 23.76 -5.58
CA ASP A 712 -13.39 24.26 -6.95
C ASP A 712 -12.39 23.32 -7.65
N CYS A 713 -12.79 22.06 -7.88
CA CYS A 713 -12.01 21.08 -8.62
C CYS A 713 -12.84 19.87 -9.07
N VAL A 714 -12.51 19.31 -10.24
CA VAL A 714 -13.20 18.17 -10.86
C VAL A 714 -12.23 17.02 -11.07
N ILE A 715 -12.55 15.85 -10.51
CA ILE A 715 -11.76 14.62 -10.59
C ILE A 715 -12.60 13.51 -11.21
N TYR A 716 -12.11 12.93 -12.30
CA TYR A 716 -12.74 11.79 -12.98
C TYR A 716 -11.89 10.52 -12.77
N GLY A 717 -12.52 9.42 -12.37
CA GLY A 717 -11.92 8.09 -12.27
C GLY A 717 -12.66 7.08 -13.14
N ALA A 718 -12.07 6.64 -14.24
CA ALA A 718 -12.65 5.66 -15.15
C ALA A 718 -12.04 4.26 -14.95
N GLY A 719 -12.85 3.22 -15.10
CA GLY A 719 -12.40 1.83 -14.89
C GLY A 719 -12.00 1.63 -13.43
N ILE A 720 -13.01 1.64 -12.57
CA ILE A 720 -12.82 1.51 -11.11
C ILE A 720 -13.09 0.08 -10.64
N ALA A 721 -13.75 -0.74 -11.46
CA ALA A 721 -14.31 -2.04 -11.10
C ALA A 721 -15.08 -1.93 -9.77
N TYR A 722 -14.69 -2.70 -8.75
CA TYR A 722 -15.22 -2.58 -7.38
C TYR A 722 -14.19 -2.02 -6.39
N GLU A 723 -13.12 -1.40 -6.91
CA GLU A 723 -12.19 -0.54 -6.16
C GLU A 723 -12.72 0.90 -6.19
N THR A 724 -12.51 1.62 -5.10
CA THR A 724 -13.04 2.97 -4.86
C THR A 724 -12.16 3.75 -3.87
N SER A 725 -11.08 3.14 -3.37
CA SER A 725 -10.21 3.70 -2.36
C SER A 725 -9.51 4.96 -2.85
N PHE A 726 -9.16 5.05 -4.14
CA PHE A 726 -8.66 6.28 -4.75
C PHE A 726 -9.72 7.38 -4.74
N GLU A 727 -10.90 7.12 -5.29
CA GLU A 727 -11.96 8.10 -5.47
C GLU A 727 -12.53 8.56 -4.11
N VAL A 728 -12.69 7.65 -3.15
CA VAL A 728 -13.03 7.94 -1.75
C VAL A 728 -11.92 8.72 -1.06
N THR A 729 -10.65 8.38 -1.28
CA THR A 729 -9.53 9.15 -0.73
C THR A 729 -9.53 10.58 -1.25
N MET A 730 -9.72 10.78 -2.57
CA MET A 730 -9.81 12.11 -3.16
C MET A 730 -11.01 12.88 -2.62
N ALA A 731 -12.18 12.26 -2.50
CA ALA A 731 -13.37 12.92 -1.98
C ALA A 731 -13.26 13.26 -0.46
N GLN A 732 -12.66 12.38 0.35
CA GLN A 732 -12.59 12.50 1.82
C GLN A 732 -11.39 13.29 2.36
N LYS A 733 -10.26 13.42 1.63
CA LYS A 733 -9.02 14.08 2.13
C LYS A 733 -9.13 15.62 2.29
N ASN A 734 -10.31 16.15 2.56
CA ASN A 734 -10.62 17.59 2.58
C ASN A 734 -10.28 18.32 1.27
N THR A 735 -10.19 17.62 0.13
CA THR A 735 -10.10 18.31 -1.18
C THR A 735 -11.37 19.10 -1.46
N GLY A 736 -12.50 18.53 -1.03
CA GLY A 736 -13.82 18.99 -1.40
C GLY A 736 -14.13 18.86 -2.88
N CYS A 737 -13.25 18.31 -3.73
CA CYS A 737 -13.48 18.25 -5.19
C CYS A 737 -14.76 17.48 -5.53
N ALA A 738 -15.37 17.81 -6.67
CA ALA A 738 -16.37 16.98 -7.32
C ALA A 738 -15.68 15.73 -7.88
N VAL A 739 -15.93 14.55 -7.30
CA VAL A 739 -15.33 13.29 -7.73
C VAL A 739 -16.37 12.43 -8.44
N HIS A 740 -16.06 12.01 -9.66
CA HIS A 740 -16.94 11.19 -10.49
C HIS A 740 -16.24 9.91 -10.88
N SER A 741 -16.87 8.79 -10.58
CA SER A 741 -16.39 7.45 -10.94
C SER A 741 -17.21 6.87 -12.09
N PHE A 742 -16.55 6.27 -13.09
CA PHE A 742 -17.17 5.80 -14.33
C PHE A 742 -16.82 4.33 -14.56
N ASP A 743 -17.80 3.44 -14.45
CA ASP A 743 -17.62 2.04 -14.83
C ASP A 743 -18.92 1.38 -15.30
N CYS A 744 -18.98 0.99 -16.58
CA CYS A 744 -20.13 0.26 -17.08
C CYS A 744 -20.13 -1.23 -16.63
N THR A 745 -18.97 -1.82 -16.34
CA THR A 745 -18.76 -3.26 -16.10
C THR A 745 -19.39 -3.80 -14.82
N MET A 746 -19.67 -2.94 -13.84
CA MET A 746 -20.26 -3.25 -12.54
C MET A 746 -21.73 -3.75 -12.64
N ASN A 747 -21.91 -5.01 -13.04
CA ASN A 747 -23.22 -5.63 -13.26
C ASN A 747 -23.77 -6.45 -12.08
N ASP A 748 -22.93 -6.85 -11.11
CA ASP A 748 -23.42 -7.50 -9.89
C ASP A 748 -24.13 -6.43 -9.04
N VAL A 749 -25.46 -6.54 -8.95
CA VAL A 749 -26.34 -5.62 -8.22
C VAL A 749 -26.09 -5.68 -6.72
N ASP A 750 -25.75 -6.84 -6.14
CA ASP A 750 -25.44 -6.95 -4.71
C ASP A 750 -24.08 -6.35 -4.38
N ALA A 751 -23.08 -6.54 -5.25
CA ALA A 751 -21.78 -5.89 -5.14
C ALA A 751 -21.87 -4.37 -5.34
N LEU A 752 -22.64 -3.92 -6.36
CA LEU A 752 -22.91 -2.51 -6.59
C LEU A 752 -23.69 -1.90 -5.41
N THR A 753 -24.66 -2.62 -4.83
CA THR A 753 -25.36 -2.17 -3.61
C THR A 753 -24.39 -1.94 -2.47
N ARG A 754 -23.46 -2.87 -2.20
CA ARG A 754 -22.44 -2.71 -1.16
C ARG A 754 -21.49 -1.55 -1.44
N PHE A 755 -21.11 -1.36 -2.70
CA PHE A 755 -20.26 -0.26 -3.16
C PHE A 755 -20.93 1.11 -2.96
N ILE A 756 -22.19 1.27 -3.39
CA ILE A 756 -22.97 2.50 -3.20
C ILE A 756 -23.25 2.73 -1.69
N ASP A 757 -23.59 1.69 -0.93
CA ASP A 757 -23.78 1.76 0.54
C ASP A 757 -22.50 2.21 1.27
N TYR A 758 -21.31 1.87 0.77
CA TYR A 758 -20.01 2.25 1.36
C TYR A 758 -19.71 3.74 1.22
N GLN A 759 -20.04 4.34 0.08
CA GLN A 759 -19.79 5.75 -0.22
C GLN A 759 -20.99 6.69 0.01
N LYS A 760 -22.14 6.17 0.46
CA LYS A 760 -23.40 6.92 0.56
C LYS A 760 -23.32 8.25 1.33
N ASP A 761 -22.45 8.32 2.35
CA ASP A 761 -22.29 9.45 3.26
C ASP A 761 -21.26 10.48 2.72
N ILE A 762 -20.67 10.23 1.55
CA ILE A 762 -19.73 11.12 0.85
C ILE A 762 -20.54 11.90 -0.19
N VAL A 763 -20.78 13.18 0.06
CA VAL A 763 -21.70 14.02 -0.74
C VAL A 763 -21.10 14.55 -2.04
N ASN A 764 -19.77 14.55 -2.14
CA ASN A 764 -18.97 15.04 -3.27
C ASN A 764 -18.34 13.89 -4.10
N LEU A 765 -18.93 12.70 -4.03
CA LEU A 765 -18.56 11.54 -4.83
C LEU A 765 -19.81 10.96 -5.51
N ALA A 766 -19.79 10.87 -6.84
CA ALA A 766 -20.78 10.17 -7.65
C ALA A 766 -20.20 8.93 -8.36
N PHE A 767 -21.05 7.96 -8.62
CA PHE A 767 -20.78 6.83 -9.50
C PHE A 767 -21.74 6.85 -10.68
N HIS A 768 -21.19 6.66 -11.89
CA HIS A 768 -21.92 6.65 -13.14
C HIS A 768 -21.68 5.31 -13.86
N PRO A 769 -22.74 4.64 -14.37
CA PRO A 769 -22.67 3.33 -15.01
C PRO A 769 -22.20 3.41 -16.48
N TRP A 770 -21.28 4.34 -16.77
CA TRP A 770 -20.79 4.70 -18.10
C TRP A 770 -19.37 4.16 -18.28
N CYS A 771 -19.01 3.74 -19.48
CA CYS A 771 -17.62 3.51 -19.85
C CYS A 771 -17.13 4.69 -20.68
N VAL A 772 -15.93 5.19 -20.38
CA VAL A 772 -15.37 6.35 -21.07
C VAL A 772 -14.67 5.90 -22.35
N GLY A 773 -15.14 6.39 -23.51
CA GLY A 773 -14.60 6.00 -24.81
C GLY A 773 -15.55 6.31 -25.98
N GLU A 774 -15.27 5.73 -27.14
CA GLU A 774 -16.07 5.89 -28.36
C GLU A 774 -16.93 4.65 -28.64
N GLU A 775 -18.19 4.85 -29.03
CA GLU A 775 -19.12 3.78 -29.47
C GLU A 775 -18.83 3.30 -30.92
N ASP A 776 -17.59 3.43 -31.36
CA ASP A 776 -17.12 2.96 -32.66
C ASP A 776 -17.54 1.50 -32.85
N ALA A 777 -17.91 1.10 -34.08
CA ALA A 777 -18.56 -0.18 -34.35
C ALA A 777 -17.62 -1.39 -34.13
N VAL A 778 -17.33 -1.71 -32.87
CA VAL A 778 -16.58 -2.88 -32.47
C VAL A 778 -17.41 -4.08 -32.89
N ASP A 779 -16.86 -4.84 -33.85
CA ASP A 779 -17.51 -6.02 -34.41
C ASP A 779 -18.09 -6.88 -33.28
N GLN A 780 -19.42 -7.05 -33.28
CA GLN A 780 -20.08 -7.76 -32.19
C GLN A 780 -19.61 -9.23 -32.08
N ASP A 781 -19.02 -9.80 -33.11
CA ASP A 781 -18.41 -11.13 -33.07
C ASP A 781 -16.99 -11.16 -32.49
N VAL A 782 -16.37 -9.98 -32.30
CA VAL A 782 -15.18 -9.77 -31.47
C VAL A 782 -15.59 -9.61 -30.00
N LEU A 783 -16.64 -8.83 -29.72
CA LEU A 783 -17.17 -8.64 -28.35
C LEU A 783 -17.57 -9.96 -27.67
N LYS A 784 -18.19 -10.88 -28.43
CA LYS A 784 -18.61 -12.23 -27.95
C LYS A 784 -17.46 -13.21 -27.65
N LYS A 785 -16.22 -12.89 -28.01
CA LYS A 785 -15.03 -13.76 -27.84
C LYS A 785 -14.07 -13.29 -26.74
N SER A 786 -14.40 -12.18 -26.08
CA SER A 786 -13.73 -11.76 -24.85
C SER A 786 -14.08 -12.73 -23.72
N ASN A 787 -13.06 -13.30 -23.05
CA ASN A 787 -13.25 -14.30 -22.00
C ASN A 787 -13.45 -13.69 -20.60
N VAL A 788 -13.34 -12.37 -20.46
CA VAL A 788 -13.28 -11.66 -19.17
C VAL A 788 -14.45 -10.69 -19.05
N TYR A 789 -14.60 -9.80 -20.04
CA TYR A 789 -15.69 -8.82 -20.11
C TYR A 789 -16.63 -9.16 -21.26
N ASP A 790 -17.90 -9.42 -20.95
CA ASP A 790 -18.96 -9.62 -21.95
C ASP A 790 -19.40 -8.26 -22.53
N MET A 791 -18.53 -7.70 -23.37
CA MET A 791 -18.69 -6.39 -24.02
C MET A 791 -20.00 -6.22 -24.79
N SER A 792 -20.67 -7.32 -25.17
CA SER A 792 -21.99 -7.28 -25.83
C SER A 792 -23.10 -6.70 -24.95
N LYS A 793 -22.91 -6.66 -23.62
CA LYS A 793 -23.83 -6.06 -22.65
C LYS A 793 -23.59 -4.57 -22.40
N PHE A 794 -22.50 -4.01 -22.91
CA PHE A 794 -21.98 -2.71 -22.48
C PHE A 794 -21.90 -1.65 -23.59
N SER A 795 -22.08 -2.01 -24.86
CA SER A 795 -21.90 -1.09 -25.98
C SER A 795 -22.79 0.16 -25.88
N SER A 796 -24.02 0.03 -25.38
CA SER A 796 -24.96 1.15 -25.19
C SER A 796 -24.55 2.18 -24.12
N ASN A 797 -23.46 1.95 -23.39
CA ASN A 797 -23.04 2.75 -22.24
C ASN A 797 -21.64 3.38 -22.44
N MET A 798 -21.09 3.34 -23.66
CA MET A 798 -19.89 4.11 -24.02
C MET A 798 -20.24 5.59 -24.18
N VAL A 799 -19.52 6.47 -23.50
CA VAL A 799 -19.72 7.93 -23.55
C VAL A 799 -18.36 8.61 -23.72
N ARG A 800 -18.27 9.57 -24.64
CA ARG A 800 -17.04 10.34 -24.88
C ARG A 800 -16.78 11.32 -23.73
N LEU A 801 -15.51 11.66 -23.49
CA LEU A 801 -15.13 12.54 -22.38
C LEU A 801 -15.80 13.91 -22.47
N GLU A 802 -15.88 14.48 -23.67
CA GLU A 802 -16.51 15.76 -23.97
C GLU A 802 -18.02 15.72 -23.66
N GLU A 803 -18.67 14.60 -23.99
CA GLU A 803 -20.10 14.37 -23.72
C GLU A 803 -20.36 14.14 -22.22
N ILE A 804 -19.43 13.51 -21.49
CA ILE A 804 -19.48 13.43 -20.02
C ILE A 804 -19.38 14.83 -19.40
N MET A 805 -18.44 15.66 -19.88
CA MET A 805 -18.27 17.05 -19.43
C MET A 805 -19.51 17.90 -19.72
N GLU A 806 -20.10 17.79 -20.91
CA GLU A 806 -21.37 18.46 -21.26
C GLU A 806 -22.52 18.05 -20.32
N ARG A 807 -22.71 16.73 -20.13
CA ARG A 807 -23.78 16.15 -19.28
C ARG A 807 -23.65 16.51 -17.80
N LEU A 808 -22.44 16.72 -17.30
CA LEU A 808 -22.16 17.09 -15.90
C LEU A 808 -21.95 18.61 -15.71
N HIS A 809 -21.99 19.39 -16.81
CA HIS A 809 -21.76 20.84 -16.81
C HIS A 809 -20.38 21.23 -16.25
N HIS A 810 -19.34 20.55 -16.73
CA HIS A 810 -17.93 20.80 -16.40
C HIS A 810 -17.17 21.38 -17.59
N GLU A 811 -16.41 22.45 -17.36
CA GLU A 811 -15.61 23.12 -18.39
C GLU A 811 -14.16 22.61 -18.42
N GLU A 812 -13.62 22.18 -17.28
CA GLU A 812 -12.27 21.63 -17.09
C GLU A 812 -12.33 20.34 -16.24
N VAL A 813 -11.39 19.42 -16.48
CA VAL A 813 -11.10 18.27 -15.60
C VAL A 813 -9.69 18.43 -15.05
N ASP A 814 -9.55 18.57 -13.73
CA ASP A 814 -8.24 18.73 -13.09
C ASP A 814 -7.40 17.46 -13.12
N LEU A 815 -8.07 16.31 -12.96
CA LEU A 815 -7.44 15.01 -12.87
C LEU A 815 -8.35 13.96 -13.50
N LEU A 816 -7.86 13.36 -14.59
CA LEU A 816 -8.47 12.18 -15.20
C LEU A 816 -7.61 10.95 -14.87
N LYS A 817 -8.10 10.13 -13.94
CA LYS A 817 -7.55 8.79 -13.64
C LYS A 817 -8.26 7.76 -14.51
N PHE A 818 -7.52 6.85 -15.15
CA PHE A 818 -8.14 5.75 -15.91
C PHE A 818 -7.29 4.48 -16.00
N ASP A 819 -7.96 3.35 -15.83
CA ASP A 819 -7.42 1.99 -15.98
C ASP A 819 -8.53 1.15 -16.62
N ILE A 820 -8.53 1.05 -17.96
CA ILE A 820 -9.68 0.59 -18.75
C ILE A 820 -9.33 -0.55 -19.70
N GLU A 821 -8.41 -1.42 -19.27
CA GLU A 821 -8.18 -2.77 -19.80
C GLU A 821 -7.99 -2.83 -21.33
N GLY A 822 -7.27 -1.86 -21.89
CA GLY A 822 -6.97 -1.76 -23.33
C GLY A 822 -7.78 -0.70 -24.09
N PHE A 823 -8.82 -0.13 -23.49
CA PHE A 823 -9.60 0.97 -24.09
C PHE A 823 -8.89 2.35 -24.00
N GLU A 824 -7.75 2.44 -23.31
CA GLU A 824 -6.99 3.69 -23.12
C GLU A 824 -6.65 4.33 -24.46
N TRP A 825 -6.33 3.51 -25.46
CA TRP A 825 -6.00 3.97 -26.80
C TRP A 825 -7.15 4.70 -27.48
N LYS A 826 -8.40 4.26 -27.25
CA LYS A 826 -9.57 4.93 -27.81
C LYS A 826 -9.94 6.20 -27.04
N LEU A 827 -9.71 6.21 -25.74
CA LEU A 827 -9.81 7.43 -24.94
C LEU A 827 -8.74 8.46 -25.34
N PHE A 828 -7.51 8.03 -25.61
CA PHE A 828 -6.48 8.91 -26.18
C PHE A 828 -6.84 9.37 -27.60
N ASP A 829 -7.39 8.51 -28.45
CA ASP A 829 -7.83 8.93 -29.78
C ASP A 829 -8.85 10.10 -29.68
N SER A 830 -9.78 10.12 -28.71
CA SER A 830 -10.69 11.26 -28.50
C SER A 830 -10.01 12.48 -27.85
N ILE A 831 -9.29 12.29 -26.73
CA ILE A 831 -8.61 13.38 -25.99
C ILE A 831 -7.62 14.12 -26.90
N LEU A 832 -6.87 13.42 -27.76
CA LEU A 832 -5.85 14.05 -28.61
C LEU A 832 -6.42 14.74 -29.87
N GLN A 833 -7.71 14.53 -30.16
CA GLN A 833 -8.51 15.28 -31.14
C GLN A 833 -9.11 16.55 -30.52
N SER A 834 -9.52 16.50 -29.25
CA SER A 834 -10.05 17.65 -28.51
C SER A 834 -8.92 18.54 -27.98
N THR A 835 -8.60 19.64 -28.67
CA THR A 835 -7.60 20.61 -28.18
C THR A 835 -8.14 21.56 -27.10
N GLU A 836 -9.46 21.62 -26.93
CA GLU A 836 -10.15 22.58 -26.05
C GLU A 836 -10.33 22.03 -24.63
N HIS A 837 -10.72 20.76 -24.48
CA HIS A 837 -11.08 20.15 -23.19
C HIS A 837 -10.03 19.14 -22.69
N LEU A 838 -8.76 19.54 -22.71
CA LEU A 838 -7.63 18.71 -22.28
C LEU A 838 -7.49 18.67 -20.74
N PRO A 839 -7.56 17.49 -20.07
CA PRO A 839 -7.42 17.40 -18.62
C PRO A 839 -6.07 17.91 -18.12
N ARG A 840 -6.04 18.70 -17.04
CA ARG A 840 -4.81 19.32 -16.52
C ARG A 840 -3.74 18.28 -16.13
N GLN A 841 -4.18 17.17 -15.55
CA GLN A 841 -3.38 16.00 -15.22
C GLN A 841 -4.10 14.71 -15.65
N MET A 842 -3.33 13.73 -16.13
CA MET A 842 -3.81 12.37 -16.36
C MET A 842 -2.95 11.36 -15.61
N ALA A 843 -3.60 10.38 -14.97
CA ALA A 843 -2.96 9.28 -14.24
C ALA A 843 -3.53 7.94 -14.72
N PHE A 844 -2.76 7.17 -15.49
CA PHE A 844 -3.31 6.04 -16.25
C PHE A 844 -2.39 4.83 -16.31
N GLU A 845 -2.98 3.63 -16.41
CA GLU A 845 -2.24 2.41 -16.78
C GLU A 845 -2.36 2.16 -18.28
N LEU A 846 -1.23 2.13 -19.00
CA LEU A 846 -1.22 1.94 -20.45
C LEU A 846 -0.97 0.48 -20.83
N HIS A 847 -2.03 -0.19 -21.26
CA HIS A 847 -2.00 -1.55 -21.77
C HIS A 847 -1.46 -1.62 -23.21
N THR A 848 -0.44 -2.44 -23.47
CA THR A 848 0.22 -2.52 -24.80
C THR A 848 0.12 -3.91 -25.44
N ARG A 849 0.64 -4.05 -26.67
CA ARG A 849 0.67 -5.31 -27.40
C ARG A 849 1.30 -6.42 -26.54
N HIS A 850 0.62 -7.57 -26.48
CA HIS A 850 0.95 -8.73 -25.63
C HIS A 850 0.71 -8.53 -24.11
N ALA A 851 0.00 -7.48 -23.70
CA ALA A 851 -0.60 -7.42 -22.36
C ALA A 851 -1.46 -8.67 -22.09
N ASN A 852 -1.60 -8.99 -20.81
CA ASN A 852 -2.09 -10.26 -20.32
C ASN A 852 -3.53 -10.52 -20.82
N PRO A 853 -3.74 -11.57 -21.64
CA PRO A 853 -5.04 -11.85 -22.26
C PRO A 853 -6.13 -12.28 -21.26
N GLY A 854 -5.77 -12.44 -19.98
CA GLY A 854 -6.69 -12.66 -18.87
C GLY A 854 -7.28 -11.39 -18.24
N TYR A 855 -6.83 -10.22 -18.68
CA TYR A 855 -7.35 -8.90 -18.28
C TYR A 855 -7.69 -8.09 -19.53
N VAL A 856 -6.69 -7.84 -20.38
CA VAL A 856 -6.80 -7.05 -21.62
C VAL A 856 -7.23 -7.91 -22.81
N PRO A 857 -8.34 -7.57 -23.51
CA PRO A 857 -8.69 -8.22 -24.78
C PRO A 857 -7.61 -7.98 -25.86
N PRO A 858 -6.92 -9.03 -26.38
CA PRO A 858 -5.73 -8.84 -27.23
C PRO A 858 -5.95 -8.12 -28.55
N HIS A 859 -7.21 -7.97 -28.99
CA HIS A 859 -7.55 -7.25 -30.22
C HIS A 859 -7.48 -5.73 -30.06
N LEU A 860 -7.76 -5.18 -28.86
CA LEU A 860 -7.69 -3.73 -28.59
C LEU A 860 -6.24 -3.24 -28.67
N VAL A 861 -5.32 -4.01 -28.11
CA VAL A 861 -3.90 -3.69 -28.03
C VAL A 861 -3.04 -4.33 -29.14
N LYS A 862 -3.65 -5.06 -30.09
CA LYS A 862 -2.95 -5.88 -31.10
C LYS A 862 -1.86 -5.11 -31.85
N GLU A 863 -2.14 -3.86 -32.23
CA GLU A 863 -1.22 -3.04 -33.03
C GLU A 863 -0.44 -2.05 -32.16
N LYS A 864 -0.81 -1.93 -30.88
CA LYS A 864 -0.34 -0.94 -29.91
C LYS A 864 1.00 -1.34 -29.27
N GLY A 865 2.03 -1.49 -30.11
CA GLY A 865 3.40 -1.77 -29.68
C GLY A 865 4.22 -0.51 -29.38
N ARG A 866 5.55 -0.66 -29.27
CA ARG A 866 6.51 0.41 -28.92
C ARG A 866 6.37 1.67 -29.78
N GLU A 867 6.14 1.51 -31.08
CA GLU A 867 5.91 2.62 -32.01
C GLU A 867 4.67 3.44 -31.65
N ALA A 868 3.55 2.78 -31.34
CA ALA A 868 2.31 3.45 -30.94
C ALA A 868 2.47 4.17 -29.58
N VAL A 869 3.22 3.59 -28.65
CA VAL A 869 3.56 4.24 -27.36
C VAL A 869 4.41 5.49 -27.59
N VAL A 870 5.47 5.42 -28.39
CA VAL A 870 6.29 6.60 -28.70
C VAL A 870 5.49 7.68 -29.42
N ALA A 871 4.63 7.32 -30.39
CA ALA A 871 3.77 8.28 -31.08
C ALA A 871 2.76 8.96 -30.14
N LEU A 872 2.15 8.21 -29.22
CA LEU A 872 1.29 8.76 -28.16
C LEU A 872 2.03 9.76 -27.27
N PHE A 873 3.20 9.39 -26.75
CA PHE A 873 3.96 10.27 -25.86
C PHE A 873 4.59 11.46 -26.57
N ASP A 874 4.95 11.36 -27.86
CA ASP A 874 5.36 12.51 -28.67
C ASP A 874 4.20 13.48 -28.87
N ARG A 875 2.99 12.97 -29.16
CA ARG A 875 1.78 13.81 -29.27
C ARG A 875 1.41 14.48 -27.94
N LEU A 876 1.48 13.77 -26.82
CA LEU A 876 1.31 14.34 -25.48
C LEU A 876 2.37 15.43 -25.20
N TYR A 877 3.62 15.20 -25.58
CA TYR A 877 4.71 16.17 -25.44
C TYR A 877 4.43 17.46 -26.24
N GLN A 878 3.92 17.34 -27.47
CA GLN A 878 3.50 18.47 -28.31
C GLN A 878 2.34 19.26 -27.68
N LEU A 879 1.38 18.59 -27.03
CA LEU A 879 0.24 19.23 -26.33
C LEU A 879 0.61 19.84 -24.96
N GLY A 880 1.91 19.90 -24.63
CA GLY A 880 2.42 20.53 -23.42
C GLY A 880 2.49 19.62 -22.18
N TYR A 881 2.17 18.33 -22.31
CA TYR A 881 2.31 17.36 -21.22
C TYR A 881 3.77 16.92 -21.03
N ARG A 882 4.13 16.62 -19.78
CA ARG A 882 5.38 15.91 -19.45
C ARG A 882 5.10 14.76 -18.50
N THR A 883 5.80 13.64 -18.69
CA THR A 883 5.80 12.50 -17.77
C THR A 883 6.49 12.89 -16.47
N VAL A 884 5.75 12.79 -15.36
CA VAL A 884 6.23 13.12 -14.00
C VAL A 884 6.33 11.87 -13.10
N SER A 885 5.55 10.82 -13.38
CA SER A 885 5.82 9.45 -12.88
C SER A 885 5.71 8.42 -14.01
N LYS A 886 6.46 7.35 -13.85
CA LYS A 886 6.42 6.13 -14.66
C LYS A 886 6.71 4.93 -13.76
N GLU A 887 5.77 4.01 -13.65
CA GLU A 887 5.88 2.81 -12.82
C GLU A 887 5.59 1.58 -13.70
N LEU A 888 6.58 0.70 -13.91
CA LEU A 888 6.40 -0.50 -14.73
C LEU A 888 5.63 -1.56 -13.92
N ASN A 889 4.56 -2.12 -14.48
CA ASN A 889 3.79 -3.14 -13.76
C ASN A 889 4.61 -4.43 -13.65
N PHE A 890 4.88 -4.86 -12.41
CA PHE A 890 5.70 -6.05 -12.13
C PHE A 890 4.98 -7.36 -12.51
N GLY A 891 3.64 -7.36 -12.55
CA GLY A 891 2.84 -8.50 -12.98
C GLY A 891 2.77 -8.66 -14.49
N ASP A 892 2.85 -7.53 -15.23
CA ASP A 892 2.84 -7.51 -16.68
C ASP A 892 3.73 -6.38 -17.22
N PHE A 893 4.89 -6.73 -17.78
CA PHE A 893 5.84 -5.80 -18.36
C PHE A 893 5.36 -5.13 -19.67
N ARG A 894 4.19 -5.52 -20.18
CA ARG A 894 3.46 -4.85 -21.27
C ARG A 894 2.47 -3.80 -20.76
N CYS A 895 2.39 -3.59 -19.46
CA CYS A 895 1.63 -2.53 -18.82
C CYS A 895 2.58 -1.61 -18.04
N ALA A 896 2.27 -0.33 -18.03
CA ALA A 896 2.97 0.64 -17.21
C ALA A 896 2.04 1.77 -16.82
N GLU A 897 2.16 2.21 -15.59
CA GLU A 897 1.45 3.35 -15.06
C GLU A 897 2.22 4.63 -15.33
N PHE A 898 1.49 5.67 -15.68
CA PHE A 898 2.04 6.98 -15.98
C PHE A 898 1.23 8.06 -15.31
N VAL A 899 1.95 9.11 -14.91
CA VAL A 899 1.35 10.39 -14.56
C VAL A 899 1.94 11.42 -15.50
N VAL A 900 1.07 12.13 -16.22
CA VAL A 900 1.44 13.23 -17.10
C VAL A 900 0.72 14.49 -16.65
N TYR A 901 1.46 15.59 -16.59
CA TYR A 901 0.94 16.90 -16.19
C TYR A 901 1.12 17.90 -17.33
N ARG A 902 0.11 18.73 -17.60
CA ARG A 902 0.14 19.76 -18.64
C ARG A 902 0.80 21.03 -18.10
N PHE A 903 2.05 21.27 -18.52
CA PHE A 903 2.81 22.45 -18.10
C PHE A 903 2.50 23.66 -18.99
N TYR A 904 2.37 23.41 -20.30
CA TYR A 904 2.28 24.44 -21.33
C TYR A 904 0.94 24.33 -22.07
N ASP A 905 0.32 25.47 -22.33
CA ASP A 905 -0.81 25.54 -23.25
C ASP A 905 -0.27 25.51 -24.70
N GLY A 906 -0.98 24.84 -25.60
CA GLY A 906 -0.40 24.28 -26.84
C GLY A 906 0.14 25.30 -27.86
N ASP A 907 -0.21 26.58 -27.70
CA ASP A 907 0.18 27.67 -28.60
C ASP A 907 1.41 28.47 -28.13
N GLU A 908 1.85 28.37 -26.87
CA GLU A 908 2.77 29.39 -26.33
C GLU A 908 4.25 29.26 -26.77
N ASN A 909 4.71 28.09 -27.24
CA ASN A 909 6.14 27.85 -27.56
C ASN A 909 6.40 26.72 -28.58
N LEU A 910 5.59 26.58 -29.65
CA LEU A 910 5.82 25.62 -30.75
C LEU A 910 6.38 26.29 -32.02
#